data_AF-A0A9P3PRN0-F1
#
_entry.id   AF-A0A9P3PRN0-F1
#
_cell.length_a   1.000
_cell.length_b   1.000
_cell.length_c   1.000
_cell.angle_alpha   90.00
_cell.angle_beta   90.00
_cell.angle_gamma   90.00
#
_symmetry.space_group_name_H-M   'P 1'
#
loop_
_entity.id
_entity.type
_entity.pdbx_description
1 polymer ?
#
loop_
_entity_poly.entity_id
_entity_poly.type
_entity_poly.pdbx_seq_one_letter_code
_entity_poly.pdbx_strand_id
1 'polypeptide(L)'
;MASAQPTHPISALPLPPPSQLLIHRLTPDTHTPSVSTFRSKVLPNTPSLQRRARLLAAPCHFSHLTPMPLPFPYDIEPPPAGQPIKDKGAFVERWLSAREAVHERPLPPDTPRVPSAYTMPRTATSPASCLMLGAPSLARSFEQDGDPKPSDDEEVVKKRQELVDVLSGHSTLMTPPSMNDDEAFAPWSLRYSGHQFGSWAGQLGDGRAISVLVTPHPDDPNTSYELQLKGAGRTPFSRSADGLAVLRSSIREYLCSEGMHALGIPTTRSLSLIHLPSLPVARERVESACVMTRVAPSFLRIGSFEALNGPPNMFFFGGGQQDANWEALRILGEWVAGDVLRLGGVKAPEGKGMSGRPWGRELVLEVARRNAKMVAGWQAYGFMHGVINTDNVSVLGLTIDYGPYAFMDVFDWNHICNHTDEGGRYAYRLQPAMILFALRALLDALSHLIGAESELGTAVPPGWADGASKAKLDAWRKEGLKLRDELERVAQHTTAVEYARLMRQRLGLRREEPTDEPRLFKPLLNLLEAHRLDFHKTFRTLARFRPAMMEGRDVVPEGGEELRALIQQLLEATPEPARLDYKQATADWMAWLETYAVRIEGEVAEWGGRGMDVNGIRISVDVDGEREREMRRVNPRFVLRQWVLEEVIKKVERDVESGRRLLAKVMQMACNPFERWGAEGDPRPEEQLDKEEREERSTMSMLAPIICDNGTGYSKVGFAGNSDPSFVFPTAIAVRGSVSQTSRAPGPAIPAKPGHLASKRGVEDLDFFIGDEALANAKTPGYGVHYPIRHGMIDNWDHMERYWEQTIFKYLRAEPEDHYFLLTEPPLNPPENREQTAEIFFESFNIKGLYIAVQAVLALAASWSSSRVTDRTLTGTVIDSGDGVTHVIPCAEGYVIGSAIKHIPIAGRDISQFVLNLMRERGEMANVPPEDQLRVASKVKENYSYVCQDIVREFRKYDEEPLKYFERFEGEHSVTGRKYGIDVGYERFLAPEIFFNPEIYSSDFLTPLPEIVDDVIQQSPIDVRRGLYKNIVLSGGSTMFQHFGNRLKRDLKQLVDRRLDASALASGSALKSSGVEVDVISHKRQRYAVWFGGSLLASLPEFYTSCHTKAQYDEIGPSICRRYQIFGSAT
;
A
#
# COMPACT_ATOMS: atom_id res chain seq x y z
N MET A 1 -38.67 0.70 -8.16
CA MET A 1 -38.37 2.15 -8.18
C MET A 1 -38.64 2.69 -6.77
N ALA A 2 -37.63 2.71 -5.90
CA ALA A 2 -37.74 3.43 -4.64
C ALA A 2 -37.61 4.93 -4.95
N SER A 3 -38.55 5.76 -4.50
CA SER A 3 -38.48 7.21 -4.68
C SER A 3 -37.17 7.74 -4.10
N ALA A 4 -36.35 8.40 -4.90
CA ALA A 4 -35.11 9.02 -4.44
C ALA A 4 -35.44 9.99 -3.29
N GLN A 5 -34.83 9.78 -2.12
CA GLN A 5 -34.95 10.73 -1.01
C GLN A 5 -34.37 12.09 -1.46
N PRO A 6 -34.98 13.21 -1.05
CA PRO A 6 -34.47 14.54 -1.39
C PRO A 6 -33.04 14.74 -0.84
N THR A 7 -32.15 15.27 -1.66
CA THR A 7 -30.76 15.58 -1.26
C THR A 7 -30.68 16.98 -0.65
N HIS A 8 -29.96 17.13 0.46
CA HIS A 8 -29.79 18.39 1.19
C HIS A 8 -28.32 18.83 1.23
N PRO A 9 -28.03 20.15 1.20
CA PRO A 9 -26.66 20.65 1.42
C PRO A 9 -26.21 20.37 2.86
N ILE A 10 -24.90 20.22 3.07
CA ILE A 10 -24.33 19.96 4.41
C ILE A 10 -24.61 21.11 5.39
N SER A 11 -24.64 22.36 4.91
CA SER A 11 -25.05 23.49 5.76
C SER A 11 -26.47 23.31 6.30
N ALA A 12 -27.39 22.70 5.56
CA ALA A 12 -28.77 22.51 6.04
C ALA A 12 -28.92 21.48 7.16
N LEU A 13 -27.85 20.81 7.60
CA LEU A 13 -27.90 19.94 8.77
C LEU A 13 -28.15 20.78 10.03
N PRO A 14 -29.12 20.41 10.88
CA PRO A 14 -29.45 21.18 12.07
C PRO A 14 -28.31 21.07 13.10
N LEU A 15 -28.05 22.16 13.82
CA LEU A 15 -27.25 22.08 15.03
C LEU A 15 -28.13 21.52 16.17
N PRO A 16 -27.58 20.70 17.08
CA PRO A 16 -28.29 20.35 18.30
C PRO A 16 -28.50 21.60 19.17
N PRO A 17 -29.44 21.56 20.13
CA PRO A 17 -29.63 22.67 21.07
C PRO A 17 -28.31 23.07 21.74
N PRO A 18 -28.08 24.35 22.09
CA PRO A 18 -26.86 24.79 22.75
C PRO A 18 -26.51 23.99 24.02
N SER A 19 -27.52 23.48 24.71
CA SER A 19 -27.37 22.61 25.89
C SER A 19 -26.66 21.27 25.60
N GLN A 20 -26.65 20.82 24.34
CA GLN A 20 -26.02 19.59 23.85
C GLN A 20 -24.75 19.85 23.01
N LEU A 21 -24.35 21.11 22.83
CA LEU A 21 -23.12 21.47 22.15
C LEU A 21 -21.97 21.54 23.16
N LEU A 22 -20.95 20.70 22.94
CA LEU A 22 -19.78 20.59 23.81
C LEU A 22 -19.08 21.94 24.05
N ILE A 23 -19.04 22.81 23.04
CA ILE A 23 -18.40 24.14 23.11
C ILE A 23 -19.08 25.11 24.08
N HIS A 24 -20.36 24.92 24.42
CA HIS A 24 -21.06 25.74 25.43
C HIS A 24 -20.97 25.16 26.84
N ARG A 25 -20.45 23.94 26.97
CA ARG A 25 -20.35 23.22 28.25
C ARG A 25 -18.94 23.19 28.79
N LEU A 26 -17.94 23.41 27.95
CA LEU A 26 -16.54 23.45 28.34
C LEU A 26 -15.96 24.87 28.28
N THR A 27 -14.87 25.09 29.02
CA THR A 27 -14.18 26.39 29.03
C THR A 27 -13.33 26.57 27.76
N PRO A 28 -13.52 27.65 26.98
CA PRO A 28 -12.71 27.94 25.80
C PRO A 28 -11.33 28.51 26.17
N ASP A 29 -10.42 28.51 25.20
CA ASP A 29 -9.12 29.16 25.28
C ASP A 29 -9.23 30.67 25.50
N THR A 30 -8.31 31.23 26.31
CA THR A 30 -8.33 32.65 26.68
C THR A 30 -8.07 33.60 25.50
N HIS A 31 -7.40 33.10 24.44
CA HIS A 31 -7.21 33.87 23.20
C HIS A 31 -8.41 33.81 22.25
N THR A 32 -9.26 32.79 22.37
CA THR A 32 -10.51 32.64 21.60
C THR A 32 -11.68 32.40 22.55
N PRO A 33 -12.01 33.35 23.45
CA PRO A 33 -12.91 33.13 24.58
C PRO A 33 -14.39 33.01 24.17
N SER A 34 -14.73 33.41 22.95
CA SER A 34 -16.08 33.26 22.40
C SER A 34 -16.04 33.20 20.87
N VAL A 35 -17.11 32.72 20.25
CA VAL A 35 -17.24 32.62 18.79
C VAL A 35 -17.20 34.02 18.15
N SER A 36 -17.88 34.99 18.74
CA SER A 36 -17.86 36.39 18.28
C SER A 36 -16.44 36.98 18.32
N THR A 37 -15.71 36.78 19.42
CA THR A 37 -14.32 37.28 19.55
C THR A 37 -13.39 36.60 18.56
N PHE A 38 -13.51 35.27 18.42
CA PHE A 38 -12.75 34.46 17.48
C PHE A 38 -12.90 34.98 16.05
N ARG A 39 -14.13 35.24 15.60
CA ARG A 39 -14.42 35.67 14.24
C ARG A 39 -14.13 37.14 13.96
N SER A 40 -14.49 38.04 14.88
CA SER A 40 -14.37 39.49 14.67
C SER A 40 -12.97 40.04 14.99
N LYS A 41 -12.19 39.36 15.83
CA LYS A 41 -10.86 39.83 16.26
C LYS A 41 -9.73 38.90 15.83
N VAL A 42 -9.83 37.60 16.11
CA VAL A 42 -8.69 36.68 15.96
C VAL A 42 -8.43 36.33 14.49
N LEU A 43 -9.43 35.81 13.77
CA LEU A 43 -9.30 35.49 12.34
C LEU A 43 -8.81 36.67 11.47
N PRO A 44 -9.35 37.90 11.63
CA PRO A 44 -8.94 39.04 10.79
C PRO A 44 -7.61 39.69 11.19
N ASN A 45 -7.20 39.62 12.48
CA ASN A 45 -6.08 40.45 12.95
C ASN A 45 -4.89 39.65 13.53
N THR A 46 -5.15 38.48 14.13
CA THR A 46 -4.12 37.68 14.81
C THR A 46 -4.25 36.16 14.58
N PRO A 47 -4.49 35.69 13.34
CA PRO A 47 -4.70 34.26 13.05
C PRO A 47 -3.50 33.38 13.42
N SER A 48 -2.28 33.92 13.52
CA SER A 48 -1.10 33.14 13.95
C SER A 48 -1.27 32.47 15.32
N LEU A 49 -2.10 33.03 16.21
CA LEU A 49 -2.43 32.48 17.53
C LEU A 49 -3.04 31.08 17.48
N GLN A 50 -3.77 30.78 16.40
CA GLN A 50 -4.43 29.50 16.17
C GLN A 50 -3.50 28.49 15.49
N ARG A 51 -2.47 28.98 14.79
CA ARG A 51 -1.59 28.18 13.93
C ARG A 51 -0.27 27.81 14.60
N ARG A 52 0.14 28.58 15.61
CA ARG A 52 1.34 28.31 16.41
C ARG A 52 1.03 27.34 17.53
N ALA A 53 1.90 26.35 17.72
CA ALA A 53 1.78 25.43 18.84
C ALA A 53 2.03 26.17 20.17
N ARG A 54 1.21 25.89 21.19
CA ARG A 54 1.30 26.51 22.51
C ARG A 54 0.52 25.71 23.58
N LEU A 55 0.86 25.98 24.83
CA LEU A 55 0.08 25.52 25.98
C LEU A 55 -1.16 26.39 26.15
N LEU A 56 -2.31 25.76 26.38
CA LEU A 56 -3.53 26.45 26.78
C LEU A 56 -3.49 26.68 28.30
N ALA A 57 -4.24 27.66 28.80
CA ALA A 57 -4.33 27.84 30.25
C ALA A 57 -4.99 26.61 30.90
N ALA A 58 -4.60 26.28 32.13
CA ALA A 58 -5.08 25.10 32.87
C ALA A 58 -6.62 24.91 32.89
N PRO A 59 -7.47 25.97 33.04
CA PRO A 59 -8.92 25.79 33.02
C PRO A 59 -9.53 25.56 31.63
N CYS A 60 -8.78 25.80 30.54
CA CYS A 60 -9.29 25.74 29.18
C CYS A 60 -9.30 24.30 28.65
N HIS A 61 -10.34 23.91 27.92
CA HIS A 61 -10.53 22.56 27.37
C HIS A 61 -10.34 22.49 25.85
N PHE A 62 -10.53 23.60 25.14
CA PHE A 62 -10.49 23.62 23.68
C PHE A 62 -10.13 25.02 23.17
N SER A 63 -9.83 25.14 21.87
CA SER A 63 -9.64 26.42 21.18
C SER A 63 -10.54 26.45 19.95
N HIS A 64 -11.15 27.60 19.65
CA HIS A 64 -11.79 27.81 18.35
C HIS A 64 -10.73 28.06 17.28
N LEU A 65 -10.92 27.45 16.10
CA LEU A 65 -10.03 27.56 14.94
C LEU A 65 -10.71 27.02 13.68
N THR A 66 -10.40 27.59 12.53
CA THR A 66 -10.85 27.12 11.21
C THR A 66 -9.89 26.07 10.66
N PRO A 67 -10.33 25.12 9.82
CA PRO A 67 -9.46 24.37 8.92
C PRO A 67 -8.61 25.29 8.04
N MET A 68 -7.34 24.94 7.82
CA MET A 68 -6.44 25.65 6.90
C MET A 68 -5.31 24.71 6.44
N PRO A 69 -5.58 23.82 5.46
CA PRO A 69 -4.62 22.84 4.95
C PRO A 69 -3.56 23.52 4.06
N LEU A 70 -2.53 24.09 4.69
CA LEU A 70 -1.39 24.72 4.03
C LEU A 70 -0.09 23.98 4.37
N PRO A 71 0.92 24.03 3.48
CA PRO A 71 2.21 23.42 3.77
C PRO A 71 2.87 24.11 4.96
N PHE A 72 3.58 23.34 5.79
CA PHE A 72 4.34 23.86 6.91
C PHE A 72 5.81 23.40 6.83
N PRO A 73 6.80 24.30 7.03
CA PRO A 73 6.68 25.74 7.33
C PRO A 73 5.92 26.53 6.25
N TYR A 74 5.20 27.58 6.65
CA TYR A 74 4.41 28.39 5.71
C TYR A 74 5.32 29.13 4.72
N ASP A 75 5.04 28.98 3.43
CA ASP A 75 5.78 29.68 2.37
C ASP A 75 5.24 31.10 2.18
N ILE A 76 5.73 32.01 3.02
CA ILE A 76 5.29 33.41 3.04
C ILE A 76 6.11 34.19 2.01
N GLU A 77 5.52 34.41 0.83
CA GLU A 77 6.14 35.20 -0.25
C GLU A 77 6.54 36.61 0.22
N PRO A 78 7.76 37.08 -0.10
CA PRO A 78 8.17 38.44 0.18
C PRO A 78 7.35 39.44 -0.66
N PRO A 79 7.14 40.68 -0.18
CA PRO A 79 6.43 41.69 -0.96
C PRO A 79 7.16 42.01 -2.28
N PRO A 80 6.44 42.55 -3.29
CA PRO A 80 7.03 42.93 -4.58
C PRO A 80 8.27 43.82 -4.42
N ALA A 81 9.26 43.61 -5.30
CA ALA A 81 10.59 44.23 -5.20
C ALA A 81 10.51 45.76 -5.00
N GLY A 82 11.03 46.24 -3.86
CA GLY A 82 11.13 47.67 -3.54
C GLY A 82 10.29 48.17 -2.37
N GLN A 83 9.39 47.37 -1.79
CA GLN A 83 8.64 47.75 -0.59
C GLN A 83 9.31 47.24 0.71
N PRO A 84 9.84 48.12 1.58
CA PRO A 84 10.43 47.69 2.85
C PRO A 84 9.36 47.20 3.85
N ILE A 85 9.56 45.99 4.39
CA ILE A 85 8.74 45.45 5.49
C ILE A 85 9.15 46.14 6.80
N LYS A 86 8.36 47.11 7.26
CA LYS A 86 8.60 47.80 8.54
C LYS A 86 8.31 46.91 9.77
N ASP A 87 7.32 46.04 9.68
CA ASP A 87 6.92 45.11 10.74
C ASP A 87 6.67 43.72 10.14
N LYS A 88 7.56 42.78 10.46
CA LYS A 88 7.48 41.39 9.99
C LYS A 88 6.28 40.65 10.59
N GLY A 89 5.95 40.92 11.86
CA GLY A 89 4.83 40.27 12.54
C GLY A 89 3.50 40.65 11.90
N ALA A 90 3.27 41.95 11.72
CA ALA A 90 2.06 42.45 11.06
C ALA A 90 1.94 41.97 9.59
N PHE A 91 3.06 41.77 8.90
CA PHE A 91 3.05 41.19 7.55
C PHE A 91 2.59 39.72 7.56
N VAL A 92 3.11 38.91 8.47
CA VAL A 92 2.70 37.51 8.64
C VAL A 92 1.21 37.39 8.99
N GLU A 93 0.71 38.21 9.92
CA GLU A 93 -0.72 38.18 10.30
C GLU A 93 -1.62 38.55 9.12
N ARG A 94 -1.25 39.55 8.31
CA ARG A 94 -2.01 39.88 7.08
C ARG A 94 -1.97 38.76 6.05
N TRP A 95 -0.82 38.10 5.89
CA TRP A 95 -0.67 36.99 4.94
C TRP A 95 -1.54 35.78 5.35
N LEU A 96 -1.57 35.47 6.64
CA LEU A 96 -2.41 34.41 7.20
C LEU A 96 -3.90 34.78 7.12
N SER A 97 -4.26 36.00 7.53
CA SER A 97 -5.65 36.45 7.54
C SER A 97 -6.28 36.45 6.14
N ALA A 98 -5.50 36.81 5.11
CA ALA A 98 -5.92 36.72 3.72
C ALA A 98 -6.20 35.29 3.22
N ARG A 99 -5.91 34.26 4.04
CA ARG A 99 -6.15 32.84 3.74
C ARG A 99 -7.12 32.19 4.71
N GLU A 100 -7.68 32.94 5.65
CA GLU A 100 -8.69 32.45 6.59
C GLU A 100 -10.11 32.52 5.99
N ALA A 101 -11.04 31.73 6.54
CA ALA A 101 -12.44 31.71 6.14
C ALA A 101 -13.22 32.89 6.72
N VAL A 102 -12.96 34.11 6.22
CA VAL A 102 -13.59 35.36 6.71
C VAL A 102 -14.75 35.85 5.85
N HIS A 103 -14.91 35.34 4.63
CA HIS A 103 -15.94 35.78 3.67
C HIS A 103 -17.20 34.91 3.76
N GLU A 104 -18.32 35.51 4.18
CA GLU A 104 -19.63 34.84 4.27
C GLU A 104 -20.23 34.57 2.87
N ARG A 105 -20.75 33.37 2.65
CA ARG A 105 -21.64 33.04 1.53
C ARG A 105 -23.10 33.16 1.98
N PRO A 106 -23.99 33.81 1.18
CA PRO A 106 -25.41 33.87 1.51
C PRO A 106 -26.05 32.47 1.51
N LEU A 107 -26.80 32.16 2.57
CA LEU A 107 -27.60 30.93 2.67
C LEU A 107 -28.85 31.02 1.77
N PRO A 108 -29.40 29.88 1.31
CA PRO A 108 -30.71 29.86 0.66
C PRO A 108 -31.82 30.41 1.59
N PRO A 109 -32.79 31.18 1.06
CA PRO A 109 -33.95 31.58 1.86
C PRO A 109 -34.69 30.34 2.38
N ASP A 110 -35.18 30.38 3.63
CA ASP A 110 -35.92 29.32 4.35
C ASP A 110 -35.12 28.23 5.10
N THR A 111 -33.86 28.47 5.51
CA THR A 111 -33.12 27.53 6.38
C THR A 111 -33.23 27.90 7.88
N PRO A 112 -33.94 27.14 8.73
CA PRO A 112 -34.02 27.41 10.16
C PRO A 112 -32.75 26.93 10.89
N ARG A 113 -32.11 27.82 11.69
CA ARG A 113 -31.00 27.52 12.62
C ARG A 113 -29.81 26.77 12.00
N VAL A 114 -29.31 27.28 10.88
CA VAL A 114 -28.18 26.72 10.14
C VAL A 114 -26.93 27.62 10.29
N PRO A 115 -25.73 27.06 10.52
CA PRO A 115 -24.49 27.83 10.42
C PRO A 115 -24.26 28.31 8.98
N SER A 116 -23.88 29.57 8.81
CA SER A 116 -23.54 30.14 7.50
C SER A 116 -22.19 29.62 7.02
N ALA A 117 -22.05 29.41 5.71
CA ALA A 117 -20.81 28.96 5.11
C ALA A 117 -19.86 30.15 4.89
N TYR A 118 -18.62 30.02 5.37
CA TYR A 118 -17.55 30.99 5.18
C TYR A 118 -16.41 30.37 4.39
N THR A 119 -15.87 31.08 3.40
CA THR A 119 -14.93 30.49 2.44
C THR A 119 -13.60 31.19 2.38
N MET A 120 -12.54 30.40 2.23
CA MET A 120 -11.19 30.91 1.97
C MET A 120 -11.07 31.40 0.51
N PRO A 121 -10.25 32.43 0.21
CA PRO A 121 -10.08 32.89 -1.17
C PRO A 121 -9.37 31.84 -2.05
N ARG A 122 -9.82 31.68 -3.30
CA ARG A 122 -9.34 30.65 -4.26
C ARG A 122 -7.86 30.78 -4.68
N THR A 123 -7.19 31.87 -4.34
CA THR A 123 -5.77 32.14 -4.69
C THR A 123 -4.76 31.48 -3.76
N ALA A 124 -5.17 30.99 -2.59
CA ALA A 124 -4.34 30.16 -1.72
C ALA A 124 -4.39 28.71 -2.24
N THR A 125 -3.38 28.27 -3.00
CA THR A 125 -3.24 26.88 -3.50
C THR A 125 -4.59 26.24 -3.83
N SER A 126 -5.17 26.68 -4.94
CA SER A 126 -6.52 26.32 -5.39
C SER A 126 -6.88 24.84 -5.16
N PRO A 127 -8.08 24.54 -4.63
CA PRO A 127 -8.71 23.21 -4.59
C PRO A 127 -8.97 22.56 -5.97
N ALA A 128 -8.46 23.11 -7.07
CA ALA A 128 -8.67 22.61 -8.43
C ALA A 128 -8.18 21.16 -8.65
N SER A 129 -7.44 20.59 -7.69
CA SER A 129 -6.97 19.20 -7.70
C SER A 129 -7.48 18.34 -6.52
N CYS A 130 -8.46 18.81 -5.73
CA CYS A 130 -9.03 18.00 -4.66
C CYS A 130 -9.82 16.84 -5.25
N LEU A 131 -9.40 15.61 -4.95
CA LEU A 131 -10.11 14.41 -5.40
C LEU A 131 -10.75 13.70 -4.21
N MET A 132 -12.08 13.58 -4.25
CA MET A 132 -12.81 12.71 -3.33
C MET A 132 -12.57 11.26 -3.73
N LEU A 133 -11.85 10.52 -2.89
CA LEU A 133 -11.52 9.11 -3.11
C LEU A 133 -12.59 8.18 -2.55
N GLY A 134 -13.19 8.55 -1.42
CA GLY A 134 -14.26 7.82 -0.78
C GLY A 134 -15.59 8.59 -0.87
N ALA A 135 -16.65 7.93 -1.30
CA ALA A 135 -17.99 8.51 -1.27
C ALA A 135 -18.45 8.69 0.20
N PRO A 136 -19.25 9.72 0.53
CA PRO A 136 -19.94 9.83 1.80
C PRO A 136 -20.74 8.55 2.05
N SER A 137 -20.31 7.77 3.05
CA SER A 137 -20.80 6.42 3.35
C SER A 137 -22.21 6.44 3.95
N LEU A 138 -23.21 6.71 3.10
CA LEU A 138 -24.63 6.39 3.35
C LEU A 138 -25.29 5.68 2.14
N ALA A 139 -24.57 5.47 1.03
CA ALA A 139 -25.11 4.76 -0.11
C ALA A 139 -25.12 3.24 0.16
N ARG A 140 -26.30 2.62 0.06
CA ARG A 140 -26.49 1.16 0.18
C ARG A 140 -26.05 0.37 -1.07
N SER A 141 -25.56 1.05 -2.10
CA SER A 141 -25.18 0.44 -3.37
C SER A 141 -24.07 1.26 -4.04
N PHE A 142 -22.92 0.64 -4.24
CA PHE A 142 -21.92 1.08 -5.22
C PHE A 142 -22.30 0.43 -6.56
N GLU A 143 -22.32 1.18 -7.68
CA GLU A 143 -22.48 0.56 -9.01
C GLU A 143 -21.27 -0.34 -9.31
N GLN A 144 -21.44 -1.28 -10.24
CA GLN A 144 -20.52 -2.40 -10.56
C GLN A 144 -19.05 -1.98 -10.84
N ASP A 145 -18.81 -0.70 -11.16
CA ASP A 145 -17.49 -0.12 -11.44
C ASP A 145 -16.96 0.82 -10.35
N GLY A 146 -17.64 0.95 -9.21
CA GLY A 146 -17.21 1.80 -8.09
C GLY A 146 -17.36 3.31 -8.31
N ASP A 147 -17.80 3.74 -9.50
CA ASP A 147 -18.06 5.14 -9.82
C ASP A 147 -19.57 5.42 -9.82
N PRO A 148 -20.10 6.23 -8.88
CA PRO A 148 -21.47 6.71 -9.03
C PRO A 148 -21.54 7.61 -10.27
N LYS A 149 -22.49 7.36 -11.17
CA LYS A 149 -22.77 8.28 -12.27
C LYS A 149 -22.93 9.71 -11.71
N PRO A 150 -22.14 10.69 -12.17
CA PRO A 150 -22.35 12.07 -11.82
C PRO A 150 -23.79 12.46 -12.18
N SER A 151 -24.48 13.12 -11.26
CA SER A 151 -25.80 13.67 -11.56
C SER A 151 -25.63 14.87 -12.49
N ASP A 152 -26.43 14.93 -13.56
CA ASP A 152 -26.52 16.10 -14.44
C ASP A 152 -27.39 17.22 -13.83
N ASP A 153 -28.01 16.98 -12.66
CA ASP A 153 -28.82 17.96 -11.95
C ASP A 153 -27.92 19.01 -11.27
N GLU A 154 -28.01 20.25 -11.74
CA GLU A 154 -27.21 21.39 -11.28
C GLU A 154 -27.32 21.62 -9.76
N GLU A 155 -28.50 21.40 -9.16
CA GLU A 155 -28.70 21.54 -7.72
C GLU A 155 -27.99 20.44 -6.93
N VAL A 156 -27.98 19.21 -7.45
CA VAL A 156 -27.24 18.09 -6.84
C VAL A 156 -25.74 18.32 -6.94
N VAL A 157 -25.25 18.83 -8.07
CA VAL A 157 -23.83 19.19 -8.28
C VAL A 157 -23.40 20.27 -7.30
N LYS A 158 -24.21 21.32 -7.12
CA LYS A 158 -23.92 22.43 -6.20
C LYS A 158 -23.88 21.97 -4.74
N LYS A 159 -24.84 21.15 -4.30
CA LYS A 159 -24.87 20.56 -2.94
C LYS A 159 -23.65 19.65 -2.70
N ARG A 160 -23.26 18.84 -3.70
CA ARG A 160 -22.05 18.01 -3.63
C ARG A 160 -20.79 18.86 -3.52
N GLN A 161 -20.70 19.96 -4.27
CA GLN A 161 -19.54 20.86 -4.20
C GLN A 161 -19.42 21.53 -2.84
N GLU A 162 -20.54 21.94 -2.22
CA GLU A 162 -20.54 22.47 -0.85
C GLU A 162 -20.03 21.44 0.16
N LEU A 163 -20.46 20.18 0.04
CA LEU A 163 -19.96 19.08 0.86
C LEU A 163 -18.43 18.93 0.72
N VAL A 164 -17.92 18.90 -0.51
CA VAL A 164 -16.48 18.82 -0.79
C VAL A 164 -15.74 20.03 -0.19
N ASP A 165 -16.28 21.24 -0.37
CA ASP A 165 -15.67 22.47 0.14
C ASP A 165 -15.58 22.43 1.67
N VAL A 166 -16.62 22.00 2.38
CA VAL A 166 -16.63 21.90 3.85
C VAL A 166 -15.68 20.79 4.34
N LEU A 167 -15.77 19.59 3.76
CA LEU A 167 -15.00 18.43 4.22
C LEU A 167 -13.51 18.50 3.85
N SER A 168 -13.15 19.30 2.83
CA SER A 168 -11.74 19.61 2.52
C SER A 168 -11.15 20.71 3.40
N GLY A 169 -11.98 21.40 4.18
CA GLY A 169 -11.59 22.58 4.93
C GLY A 169 -11.51 23.87 4.11
N HIS A 170 -11.97 23.87 2.85
CA HIS A 170 -12.02 25.09 2.02
C HIS A 170 -13.12 26.06 2.47
N SER A 171 -14.26 25.50 2.89
CA SER A 171 -15.35 26.22 3.53
C SER A 171 -15.49 25.79 4.98
N THR A 172 -16.00 26.68 5.81
CA THR A 172 -16.23 26.45 7.22
C THR A 172 -17.61 26.90 7.60
N LEU A 173 -18.32 26.10 8.39
CA LEU A 173 -19.64 26.43 8.92
C LEU A 173 -19.49 27.17 10.25
N MET A 174 -20.02 28.38 10.34
CA MET A 174 -20.05 29.19 11.57
C MET A 174 -21.36 29.98 11.66
N THR A 175 -21.83 30.27 12.87
CA THR A 175 -22.96 31.19 13.02
C THR A 175 -22.53 32.64 12.76
N PRO A 176 -23.40 33.52 12.21
CA PRO A 176 -23.08 34.93 11.93
C PRO A 176 -22.69 35.75 13.18
N PRO A 177 -21.91 36.86 13.03
CA PRO A 177 -21.41 37.61 14.18
C PRO A 177 -22.52 38.31 14.99
N SER A 178 -23.69 38.47 14.39
CA SER A 178 -24.88 39.04 15.00
C SER A 178 -25.60 38.07 15.96
N MET A 179 -25.25 36.78 15.95
CA MET A 179 -25.84 35.78 16.84
C MET A 179 -25.25 35.90 18.26
N ASN A 180 -26.06 35.63 19.28
CA ASN A 180 -25.58 35.58 20.66
C ASN A 180 -24.54 34.45 20.83
N ASP A 181 -23.46 34.71 21.57
CA ASP A 181 -22.41 33.74 21.85
C ASP A 181 -22.93 32.49 22.60
N ASP A 182 -24.03 32.62 23.35
CA ASP A 182 -24.70 31.49 24.04
C ASP A 182 -25.35 30.47 23.09
N GLU A 183 -25.58 30.85 21.84
CA GLU A 183 -26.17 30.00 20.79
C GLU A 183 -25.23 29.83 19.59
N ALA A 184 -24.03 30.42 19.66
CA ALA A 184 -23.12 30.51 18.53
C ALA A 184 -22.29 29.23 18.32
N PHE A 185 -22.02 28.93 17.06
CA PHE A 185 -21.23 27.78 16.65
C PHE A 185 -20.02 28.22 15.82
N ALA A 186 -18.85 27.66 16.17
CA ALA A 186 -17.67 27.67 15.31
C ALA A 186 -16.82 26.42 15.56
N PRO A 187 -16.02 25.98 14.57
CA PRO A 187 -15.17 24.81 14.73
C PRO A 187 -14.16 24.95 15.87
N TRP A 188 -13.73 23.80 16.40
CA TRP A 188 -12.82 23.73 17.54
C TRP A 188 -11.86 22.54 17.46
N SER A 189 -10.81 22.59 18.28
CA SER A 189 -9.90 21.48 18.57
C SER A 189 -9.80 21.31 20.08
N LEU A 190 -9.82 20.06 20.55
CA LEU A 190 -9.76 19.74 21.97
C LEU A 190 -8.33 19.71 22.51
N ARG A 191 -8.16 20.18 23.74
CA ARG A 191 -6.99 19.92 24.58
C ARG A 191 -7.19 18.58 25.28
N TYR A 192 -6.13 17.79 25.31
CA TYR A 192 -6.00 16.62 26.18
C TYR A 192 -4.52 16.41 26.48
N SER A 193 -4.22 15.48 27.37
CA SER A 193 -2.87 15.03 27.72
C SER A 193 -2.87 13.50 27.67
N GLY A 194 -1.79 12.84 28.10
CA GLY A 194 -1.82 11.39 28.25
C GLY A 194 -0.47 10.76 28.59
N HIS A 195 -0.52 9.49 28.97
CA HIS A 195 0.63 8.63 29.11
C HIS A 195 0.94 7.94 27.77
N GLN A 196 2.07 8.31 27.16
CA GLN A 196 2.57 7.69 25.95
C GLN A 196 3.60 6.62 26.30
N PHE A 197 3.35 5.36 25.90
CA PHE A 197 4.18 4.21 26.26
C PHE A 197 4.44 4.09 27.78
N GLY A 198 3.47 4.54 28.59
CA GLY A 198 3.55 4.53 30.06
C GLY A 198 4.24 5.75 30.69
N SER A 199 4.78 6.67 29.89
CA SER A 199 5.38 7.92 30.37
C SER A 199 4.45 9.11 30.16
N TRP A 200 4.39 10.03 31.13
CA TRP A 200 3.58 11.24 31.01
C TRP A 200 4.10 12.17 29.91
N ALA A 201 3.25 12.55 28.95
CA ALA A 201 3.64 13.36 27.79
C ALA A 201 3.34 14.86 27.91
N GLY A 202 2.75 15.32 29.03
CA GLY A 202 2.29 16.70 29.17
C GLY A 202 1.11 17.03 28.25
N GLN A 203 0.94 18.31 27.89
CA GLN A 203 -0.17 18.71 27.02
C GLN A 203 0.01 18.16 25.60
N LEU A 204 -1.02 17.46 25.15
CA LEU A 204 -1.25 17.03 23.77
C LEU A 204 -2.40 17.87 23.20
N GLY A 205 -3.46 17.22 22.73
CA GLY A 205 -4.60 17.84 22.07
C GLY A 205 -4.70 17.44 20.60
N ASP A 206 -5.77 17.89 19.96
CA ASP A 206 -6.06 17.64 18.56
C ASP A 206 -5.04 18.38 17.67
N GLY A 207 -3.84 17.83 17.55
CA GLY A 207 -2.71 18.47 16.86
C GLY A 207 -2.81 18.50 15.33
N ARG A 208 -3.78 17.75 14.78
CA ARG A 208 -4.08 17.66 13.34
C ARG A 208 -5.54 17.31 13.09
N ALA A 209 -6.42 17.61 14.05
CA ALA A 209 -7.84 17.30 13.95
C ALA A 209 -8.67 18.53 14.34
N ILE A 210 -9.75 18.81 13.61
CA ILE A 210 -10.60 19.98 13.83
C ILE A 210 -12.06 19.55 13.69
N SER A 211 -12.87 19.78 14.71
CA SER A 211 -14.30 19.46 14.72
C SER A 211 -15.06 20.58 14.02
N VAL A 212 -15.72 20.27 12.91
CA VAL A 212 -16.28 21.26 11.96
C VAL A 212 -17.80 21.32 11.94
N LEU A 213 -18.49 20.29 12.44
CA LEU A 213 -19.95 20.25 12.53
C LEU A 213 -20.38 19.31 13.67
N VAL A 214 -21.49 19.65 14.33
CA VAL A 214 -22.27 18.70 15.15
C VAL A 214 -23.68 18.68 14.63
N THR A 215 -24.25 17.49 14.46
CA THR A 215 -25.64 17.32 14.03
C THR A 215 -26.33 16.26 14.88
N PRO A 216 -27.60 16.43 15.27
CA PRO A 216 -28.37 15.36 15.92
C PRO A 216 -28.56 14.18 14.98
N HIS A 217 -28.69 12.98 15.56
CA HIS A 217 -29.05 11.75 14.87
C HIS A 217 -30.50 11.88 14.37
N PRO A 218 -30.81 11.52 13.11
CA PRO A 218 -32.16 11.65 12.55
C PRO A 218 -33.24 10.94 13.38
N ASP A 219 -32.97 9.70 13.81
CA ASP A 219 -33.90 8.89 14.59
C ASP A 219 -33.78 9.05 16.13
N ASP A 220 -32.75 9.74 16.63
CA ASP A 220 -32.56 9.99 18.07
C ASP A 220 -31.99 11.39 18.29
N PRO A 221 -32.85 12.42 18.39
CA PRO A 221 -32.41 13.81 18.56
C PRO A 221 -31.58 14.07 19.82
N ASN A 222 -31.54 13.14 20.79
CA ASN A 222 -30.69 13.26 21.97
C ASN A 222 -29.26 12.76 21.72
N THR A 223 -29.04 12.02 20.62
CA THR A 223 -27.71 11.66 20.12
C THR A 223 -27.25 12.68 19.12
N SER A 224 -26.07 13.23 19.35
CA SER A 224 -25.39 14.10 18.41
C SER A 224 -24.17 13.38 17.84
N TYR A 225 -23.87 13.65 16.57
CA TYR A 225 -22.64 13.24 15.92
C TYR A 225 -21.77 14.44 15.66
N GLU A 226 -20.52 14.34 16.08
CA GLU A 226 -19.45 15.29 15.83
C GLU A 226 -18.68 14.85 14.57
N LEU A 227 -18.51 15.76 13.62
CA LEU A 227 -17.72 15.56 12.40
C LEU A 227 -16.38 16.25 12.59
N GLN A 228 -15.30 15.48 12.49
CA GLN A 228 -13.94 15.95 12.72
C GLN A 228 -13.03 15.69 11.52
N LEU A 229 -12.40 16.75 11.00
CA LEU A 229 -11.45 16.67 9.90
C LEU A 229 -10.05 16.39 10.43
N LYS A 230 -9.48 15.24 10.08
CA LYS A 230 -8.08 14.86 10.38
C LYS A 230 -7.19 15.20 9.19
N GLY A 231 -6.11 15.93 9.44
CA GLY A 231 -5.16 16.42 8.43
C GLY A 231 -5.49 17.80 7.86
N ALA A 232 -6.39 18.55 8.49
CA ALA A 232 -6.91 19.82 7.98
C ALA A 232 -6.07 21.07 8.36
N GLY A 233 -4.83 20.88 8.82
CA GLY A 233 -3.88 21.96 9.09
C GLY A 233 -3.49 22.09 10.57
N ARG A 234 -2.63 23.08 10.85
CA ARG A 234 -2.08 23.32 12.20
C ARG A 234 -3.12 23.85 13.17
N THR A 235 -2.94 23.42 14.43
CA THR A 235 -3.71 23.81 15.61
C THR A 235 -2.74 24.26 16.72
N PRO A 236 -3.24 24.85 17.82
CA PRO A 236 -2.42 25.12 19.01
C PRO A 236 -1.75 23.87 19.60
N PHE A 237 -2.27 22.68 19.26
CA PHE A 237 -1.85 21.39 19.79
C PHE A 237 -0.87 20.65 18.86
N SER A 238 -0.52 21.20 17.70
CA SER A 238 0.35 20.52 16.71
C SER A 238 1.78 20.26 17.20
N ARG A 239 2.21 20.87 18.32
CA ARG A 239 3.60 20.82 18.79
C ARG A 239 4.57 21.17 17.64
N SER A 240 5.56 20.32 17.38
CA SER A 240 6.48 20.47 16.25
C SER A 240 5.94 19.94 14.91
N ALA A 241 4.79 19.27 14.87
CA ALA A 241 4.23 18.69 13.66
C ALA A 241 3.53 19.72 12.77
N ASP A 242 3.30 19.35 11.51
CA ASP A 242 2.71 20.18 10.45
C ASP A 242 1.17 20.29 10.48
N GLY A 243 0.49 19.47 11.28
CA GLY A 243 -0.98 19.44 11.33
C GLY A 243 -1.64 18.72 10.14
N LEU A 244 -0.86 18.08 9.28
CA LEU A 244 -1.34 17.38 8.08
C LEU A 244 -1.35 15.85 8.28
N ALA A 245 -2.19 15.18 7.49
CA ALA A 245 -2.21 13.72 7.37
C ALA A 245 -1.85 13.31 5.93
N VAL A 246 -1.32 12.11 5.77
CA VAL A 246 -0.87 11.57 4.47
C VAL A 246 -1.84 10.51 3.98
N LEU A 247 -1.93 10.36 2.66
CA LEU A 247 -2.86 9.45 1.98
C LEU A 247 -2.84 8.02 2.54
N ARG A 248 -1.65 7.41 2.70
CA ARG A 248 -1.53 6.06 3.26
C ARG A 248 -2.18 5.90 4.65
N SER A 249 -1.99 6.87 5.54
CA SER A 249 -2.49 6.80 6.91
C SER A 249 -4.00 7.00 6.95
N SER A 250 -4.51 7.88 6.08
CA SER A 250 -5.93 8.18 5.98
C SER A 250 -6.72 7.02 5.34
N ILE A 251 -6.16 6.31 4.35
CA ILE A 251 -6.78 5.09 3.78
C ILE A 251 -6.95 4.00 4.84
N ARG A 252 -5.91 3.77 5.66
CA ARG A 252 -5.93 2.77 6.74
C ARG A 252 -7.05 3.06 7.74
N GLU A 253 -7.12 4.29 8.24
CA GLU A 253 -8.16 4.71 9.19
C GLU A 253 -9.55 4.70 8.53
N TYR A 254 -9.67 5.11 7.28
CA TYR A 254 -10.92 5.12 6.51
C TYR A 254 -11.55 3.71 6.43
N LEU A 255 -10.77 2.72 5.96
CA LEU A 255 -11.24 1.34 5.81
C LEU A 255 -11.46 0.65 7.17
N CYS A 256 -10.52 0.80 8.10
CA CYS A 256 -10.59 0.05 9.35
C CYS A 256 -11.71 0.53 10.29
N SER A 257 -12.05 1.81 10.25
CA SER A 257 -13.20 2.34 11.00
C SER A 257 -14.48 1.62 10.62
N GLU A 258 -14.71 1.42 9.32
CA GLU A 258 -15.91 0.76 8.82
C GLU A 258 -15.85 -0.76 8.97
N GLY A 259 -14.67 -1.36 8.77
CA GLY A 259 -14.46 -2.79 9.05
C GLY A 259 -14.73 -3.17 10.51
N MET A 260 -14.26 -2.35 11.47
CA MET A 260 -14.51 -2.59 12.89
C MET A 260 -16.00 -2.45 13.23
N HIS A 261 -16.68 -1.46 12.64
CA HIS A 261 -18.13 -1.29 12.81
C HIS A 261 -18.90 -2.50 12.28
N ALA A 262 -18.54 -3.00 11.10
CA ALA A 262 -19.17 -4.17 10.49
C ALA A 262 -18.95 -5.46 11.29
N LEU A 263 -17.81 -5.59 11.96
CA LEU A 263 -17.54 -6.68 12.91
C LEU A 263 -18.33 -6.56 14.24
N GLY A 264 -19.10 -5.49 14.43
CA GLY A 264 -19.83 -5.22 15.67
C GLY A 264 -18.94 -4.71 16.80
N ILE A 265 -17.72 -4.26 16.50
CA ILE A 265 -16.79 -3.71 17.49
C ILE A 265 -17.01 -2.19 17.58
N PRO A 266 -17.28 -1.63 18.77
CA PRO A 266 -17.48 -0.19 18.93
C PRO A 266 -16.28 0.61 18.42
N THR A 267 -16.55 1.62 17.57
CA THR A 267 -15.51 2.40 16.89
C THR A 267 -16.00 3.77 16.42
N THR A 268 -15.08 4.71 16.21
CA THR A 268 -15.31 5.90 15.39
C THR A 268 -15.59 5.50 13.94
N ARG A 269 -16.39 6.31 13.24
CA ARG A 269 -16.79 6.08 11.85
C ARG A 269 -16.02 6.96 10.89
N SER A 270 -15.95 6.54 9.63
CA SER A 270 -15.38 7.34 8.55
C SER A 270 -16.46 7.80 7.58
N LEU A 271 -16.45 9.09 7.24
CA LEU A 271 -17.42 9.67 6.31
C LEU A 271 -16.80 9.93 4.94
N SER A 272 -15.62 10.54 4.87
CA SER A 272 -15.01 10.89 3.59
C SER A 272 -13.49 10.86 3.63
N LEU A 273 -12.90 10.71 2.44
CA LEU A 273 -11.47 10.72 2.19
C LEU A 273 -11.17 11.65 1.00
N ILE A 274 -10.51 12.77 1.26
CA ILE A 274 -10.20 13.81 0.26
C ILE A 274 -8.69 13.90 0.08
N HIS A 275 -8.22 13.56 -1.12
CA HIS A 275 -6.83 13.62 -1.52
C HIS A 275 -6.45 15.02 -2.00
N LEU A 276 -5.31 15.52 -1.51
CA LEU A 276 -4.73 16.81 -1.85
C LEU A 276 -3.36 16.60 -2.52
N PRO A 277 -3.32 16.18 -3.80
CA PRO A 277 -2.09 15.81 -4.50
C PRO A 277 -1.09 16.96 -4.66
N SER A 278 -1.57 18.20 -4.69
CA SER A 278 -0.75 19.42 -4.81
C SER A 278 -0.08 19.84 -3.50
N LEU A 279 -0.44 19.22 -2.37
CA LEU A 279 0.06 19.57 -1.05
C LEU A 279 1.05 18.51 -0.56
N PRO A 280 2.37 18.72 -0.73
CA PRO A 280 3.38 17.77 -0.29
C PRO A 280 3.52 17.79 1.23
N VAL A 281 3.75 16.60 1.80
CA VAL A 281 3.95 16.38 3.24
C VAL A 281 5.23 15.59 3.43
N ALA A 282 6.17 16.13 4.21
CA ALA A 282 7.42 15.45 4.53
C ALA A 282 7.23 14.45 5.68
N ARG A 283 7.51 13.17 5.42
CA ARG A 283 7.65 12.09 6.42
C ARG A 283 9.00 11.40 6.21
N GLU A 284 9.06 10.08 6.22
CA GLU A 284 10.25 9.33 5.79
C GLU A 284 10.53 9.53 4.28
N ARG A 285 9.47 9.76 3.51
CA ARG A 285 9.47 10.19 2.11
C ARG A 285 8.55 11.40 1.95
N VAL A 286 8.63 12.10 0.81
CA VAL A 286 7.63 13.10 0.46
C VAL A 286 6.36 12.38 0.02
N GLU A 287 5.26 12.67 0.69
CA GLU A 287 3.94 12.08 0.44
C GLU A 287 2.93 13.18 0.10
N SER A 288 1.73 12.81 -0.35
CA SER A 288 0.64 13.76 -0.60
C SER A 288 -0.29 13.87 0.61
N ALA A 289 -0.76 15.08 0.88
CA ALA A 289 -1.69 15.33 1.97
C ALA A 289 -3.07 14.70 1.69
N CYS A 290 -3.77 14.37 2.76
CA CYS A 290 -5.12 13.86 2.72
C CYS A 290 -5.90 14.40 3.92
N VAL A 291 -7.17 14.79 3.69
CA VAL A 291 -8.11 15.13 4.74
C VAL A 291 -9.12 14.00 4.88
N MET A 292 -9.22 13.45 6.09
CA MET A 292 -10.19 12.40 6.42
C MET A 292 -11.25 12.96 7.35
N THR A 293 -12.53 12.73 7.04
CA THR A 293 -13.63 13.08 7.94
C THR A 293 -14.00 11.90 8.83
N ARG A 294 -13.83 12.08 10.14
CA ARG A 294 -14.21 11.14 11.19
C ARG A 294 -15.55 11.55 11.79
N VAL A 295 -16.34 10.56 12.22
CA VAL A 295 -17.63 10.79 12.85
C VAL A 295 -17.72 9.97 14.14
N ALA A 296 -18.10 10.62 15.24
CA ALA A 296 -18.33 9.95 16.52
C ALA A 296 -19.34 10.73 17.35
N PRO A 297 -20.03 10.08 18.32
CA PRO A 297 -20.86 10.82 19.28
C PRO A 297 -20.05 11.76 20.17
N SER A 298 -18.78 11.41 20.44
CA SER A 298 -17.82 12.24 21.15
C SER A 298 -16.40 11.75 20.88
N PHE A 299 -15.46 12.68 20.75
CA PHE A 299 -14.02 12.40 20.68
C PHE A 299 -13.28 12.55 22.02
N LEU A 300 -14.02 12.65 23.14
CA LEU A 300 -13.44 12.72 24.49
C LEU A 300 -12.75 11.41 24.88
N ARG A 301 -11.64 11.55 25.61
CA ARG A 301 -10.68 10.47 25.88
C ARG A 301 -10.33 10.47 27.36
N ILE A 302 -9.72 9.39 27.85
CA ILE A 302 -9.18 9.36 29.22
C ILE A 302 -8.17 10.50 29.41
N GLY A 303 -7.32 10.74 28.41
CA GLY A 303 -6.39 11.86 28.37
C GLY A 303 -7.03 13.26 28.53
N SER A 304 -8.32 13.43 28.23
CA SER A 304 -9.05 14.69 28.47
C SER A 304 -9.19 15.00 29.96
N PHE A 305 -9.37 13.97 30.80
CA PHE A 305 -9.42 14.12 32.27
C PHE A 305 -8.02 14.32 32.85
N GLU A 306 -7.03 13.58 32.36
CA GLU A 306 -5.64 13.72 32.81
C GLU A 306 -5.08 15.11 32.51
N ALA A 307 -5.55 15.79 31.46
CA ALA A 307 -5.18 17.18 31.19
C ALA A 307 -5.59 18.15 32.30
N LEU A 308 -6.62 17.82 33.08
CA LEU A 308 -7.15 18.65 34.16
C LEU A 308 -6.63 18.21 35.53
N ASN A 309 -6.23 16.95 35.67
CA ASN A 309 -5.57 16.45 36.87
C ASN A 309 -4.61 15.29 36.52
N GLY A 310 -3.38 15.66 36.14
CA GLY A 310 -2.32 14.71 35.76
C GLY A 310 -1.48 14.21 36.96
N PRO A 311 -0.51 13.31 36.73
CA PRO A 311 0.38 12.81 37.77
C PRO A 311 1.26 13.93 38.38
N PRO A 312 1.52 13.91 39.70
CA PRO A 312 2.34 14.92 40.36
C PRO A 312 3.85 14.71 40.10
N ASN A 313 4.59 15.81 39.93
CA ASN A 313 6.06 15.89 39.94
C ASN A 313 6.80 15.02 38.90
N MET A 314 6.43 15.08 37.62
CA MET A 314 7.24 14.53 36.53
C MET A 314 7.87 15.66 35.70
N PHE A 315 9.20 15.78 35.76
CA PHE A 315 9.97 16.72 34.94
C PHE A 315 10.08 16.19 33.50
N PHE A 316 9.66 16.99 32.50
CA PHE A 316 9.78 16.61 31.09
C PHE A 316 10.11 17.79 30.18
N PHE A 317 10.92 17.53 29.15
CA PHE A 317 11.29 18.51 28.13
C PHE A 317 10.12 18.74 27.16
N GLY A 318 9.55 19.96 27.16
CA GLY A 318 8.76 20.49 26.04
C GLY A 318 7.23 20.43 26.14
N GLY A 319 6.64 19.82 27.18
CA GLY A 319 5.17 19.65 27.31
C GLY A 319 4.46 20.49 28.38
N GLY A 320 5.21 21.12 29.29
CA GLY A 320 4.70 21.91 30.43
C GLY A 320 3.84 21.10 31.42
N GLN A 321 4.25 21.03 32.68
CA GLN A 321 3.37 20.49 33.73
C GLN A 321 2.36 21.57 34.12
N GLN A 322 1.08 21.19 34.21
CA GLN A 322 0.00 22.09 34.64
C GLN A 322 -0.58 21.57 35.95
N ASP A 323 -0.85 22.50 36.86
CA ASP A 323 -1.49 22.17 38.13
C ASP A 323 -2.91 21.66 37.92
N ALA A 324 -3.39 20.87 38.87
CA ALA A 324 -4.74 20.34 38.84
C ALA A 324 -5.76 21.49 38.83
N ASN A 325 -6.76 21.38 37.96
CA ASN A 325 -7.89 22.30 37.90
C ASN A 325 -9.19 21.55 38.25
N TRP A 326 -9.57 21.64 39.52
CA TRP A 326 -10.70 20.90 40.10
C TRP A 326 -12.06 21.31 39.55
N GLU A 327 -12.22 22.59 39.20
CA GLU A 327 -13.48 23.11 38.66
C GLU A 327 -13.66 22.69 37.20
N ALA A 328 -12.61 22.81 36.37
CA ALA A 328 -12.63 22.29 35.01
C ALA A 328 -12.90 20.77 35.00
N LEU A 329 -12.28 20.03 35.92
CA LEU A 329 -12.49 18.58 36.06
C LEU A 329 -13.96 18.24 36.37
N ARG A 330 -14.60 19.01 37.27
CA ARG A 330 -16.04 18.89 37.57
C ARG A 330 -16.88 19.18 36.33
N ILE A 331 -16.61 20.28 35.63
CA ILE A 331 -17.34 20.70 34.43
C ILE A 331 -17.29 19.61 33.34
N LEU A 332 -16.09 19.12 33.01
CA LEU A 332 -15.92 18.04 32.05
C LEU A 332 -16.62 16.75 32.50
N GLY A 333 -16.48 16.37 33.77
CA GLY A 333 -17.05 15.15 34.32
C GLY A 333 -18.58 15.15 34.33
N GLU A 334 -19.22 16.27 34.66
CA GLU A 334 -20.67 16.43 34.60
C GLU A 334 -21.20 16.30 33.16
N TRP A 335 -20.53 16.95 32.20
CA TRP A 335 -20.86 16.82 30.79
C TRP A 335 -20.73 15.37 30.29
N VAL A 336 -19.63 14.70 30.64
CA VAL A 336 -19.41 13.30 30.25
C VAL A 336 -20.44 12.38 30.91
N ALA A 337 -20.76 12.57 32.18
CA ALA A 337 -21.75 11.76 32.88
C ALA A 337 -23.17 11.96 32.33
N GLY A 338 -23.59 13.20 32.10
CA GLY A 338 -24.96 13.56 31.70
C GLY A 338 -25.24 13.35 30.21
N ASP A 339 -24.35 13.81 29.33
CA ASP A 339 -24.65 13.94 27.89
C ASP A 339 -23.94 12.88 27.05
N VAL A 340 -22.70 12.50 27.43
CA VAL A 340 -21.90 11.52 26.68
C VAL A 340 -22.24 10.08 27.10
N LEU A 341 -22.21 9.79 28.39
CA LEU A 341 -22.52 8.46 28.94
C LEU A 341 -24.01 8.26 29.21
N ARG A 342 -24.75 9.36 29.43
CA ARG A 342 -26.18 9.39 29.76
C ARG A 342 -26.54 8.59 31.02
N LEU A 343 -25.77 8.82 32.08
CA LEU A 343 -26.01 8.18 33.37
C LEU A 343 -27.33 8.69 33.97
N GLY A 344 -28.25 7.76 34.26
CA GLY A 344 -29.56 8.09 34.83
C GLY A 344 -29.45 8.83 36.16
N GLY A 345 -30.20 9.94 36.30
CA GLY A 345 -30.17 10.78 37.50
C GLY A 345 -29.09 11.87 37.50
N VAL A 346 -28.31 11.99 36.42
CA VAL A 346 -27.37 13.08 36.16
C VAL A 346 -27.95 13.91 35.01
N LYS A 347 -28.58 15.06 35.30
CA LYS A 347 -29.01 16.01 34.25
C LYS A 347 -28.03 17.17 34.20
N ALA A 348 -27.59 17.56 33.01
CA ALA A 348 -26.80 18.76 32.82
C ALA A 348 -27.56 20.00 33.33
N PRO A 349 -26.93 20.92 34.09
CA PRO A 349 -27.63 22.09 34.61
C PRO A 349 -27.96 23.08 33.48
N GLU A 350 -29.20 23.54 33.41
CA GLU A 350 -29.52 24.85 32.79
C GLU A 350 -29.15 25.95 33.80
N GLY A 351 -27.85 26.17 34.00
CA GLY A 351 -27.32 27.27 34.81
C GLY A 351 -27.42 27.08 36.33
N LYS A 352 -26.29 27.30 37.01
CA LYS A 352 -26.10 27.33 38.48
C LYS A 352 -26.29 25.99 39.22
N GLY A 353 -25.17 25.25 39.35
CA GLY A 353 -24.86 24.31 40.44
C GLY A 353 -25.90 23.24 40.77
N MET A 354 -25.64 21.98 40.38
CA MET A 354 -26.42 20.86 40.89
C MET A 354 -26.11 20.57 42.36
N SER A 355 -27.15 20.50 43.19
CA SER A 355 -27.24 19.52 44.27
C SER A 355 -27.77 18.20 43.66
N GLY A 356 -26.86 17.37 43.14
CA GLY A 356 -27.18 16.16 42.38
C GLY A 356 -26.74 14.87 43.08
N ARG A 357 -27.10 13.71 42.54
CA ARG A 357 -26.55 12.42 42.99
C ARG A 357 -25.04 12.36 42.65
N PRO A 358 -24.18 11.78 43.51
CA PRO A 358 -22.78 11.52 43.16
C PRO A 358 -22.66 10.78 41.81
N TRP A 359 -21.77 11.24 40.94
CA TRP A 359 -21.62 10.70 39.59
C TRP A 359 -20.22 10.16 39.29
N GLY A 360 -19.19 10.60 40.02
CA GLY A 360 -17.79 10.27 39.71
C GLY A 360 -17.51 8.77 39.72
N ARG A 361 -18.08 8.05 40.69
CA ARG A 361 -17.97 6.59 40.78
C ARG A 361 -18.61 5.88 39.58
N GLU A 362 -19.84 6.23 39.23
CA GLU A 362 -20.57 5.55 38.16
C GLU A 362 -19.98 5.86 36.78
N LEU A 363 -19.47 7.08 36.57
CA LEU A 363 -18.71 7.45 35.38
C LEU A 363 -17.54 6.50 35.16
N VAL A 364 -16.68 6.32 36.17
CA VAL A 364 -15.48 5.47 36.04
C VAL A 364 -15.86 4.01 35.74
N LEU A 365 -16.88 3.48 36.42
CA LEU A 365 -17.34 2.10 36.21
C LEU A 365 -18.00 1.90 34.83
N GLU A 366 -18.77 2.87 34.35
CA GLU A 366 -19.40 2.77 33.03
C GLU A 366 -18.38 2.86 31.89
N VAL A 367 -17.40 3.77 31.99
CA VAL A 367 -16.28 3.84 31.04
C VAL A 367 -15.52 2.51 31.02
N ALA A 368 -15.35 1.87 32.19
CA ALA A 368 -14.72 0.57 32.29
C ALA A 368 -15.51 -0.55 31.60
N ARG A 369 -16.84 -0.62 31.79
CA ARG A 369 -17.69 -1.61 31.13
C ARG A 369 -17.65 -1.47 29.61
N ARG A 370 -17.68 -0.25 29.08
CA ARG A 370 -17.64 0.00 27.63
C ARG A 370 -16.29 -0.38 27.03
N ASN A 371 -15.19 0.04 27.65
CA ASN A 371 -13.85 -0.32 27.19
C ASN A 371 -13.56 -1.82 27.32
N ALA A 372 -14.10 -2.48 28.35
CA ALA A 372 -14.03 -3.94 28.51
C ALA A 372 -14.70 -4.68 27.35
N LYS A 373 -15.88 -4.22 26.90
CA LYS A 373 -16.57 -4.80 25.72
C LYS A 373 -15.80 -4.59 24.43
N MET A 374 -15.26 -3.39 24.23
CA MET A 374 -14.43 -3.06 23.07
C MET A 374 -13.20 -3.97 22.98
N VAL A 375 -12.43 -4.09 24.07
CA VAL A 375 -11.21 -4.91 24.05
C VAL A 375 -11.52 -6.40 23.99
N ALA A 376 -12.64 -6.86 24.56
CA ALA A 376 -13.14 -8.22 24.34
C ALA A 376 -13.39 -8.50 22.85
N GLY A 377 -13.98 -7.53 22.13
CA GLY A 377 -14.12 -7.58 20.68
C GLY A 377 -12.77 -7.67 19.95
N TRP A 378 -11.78 -6.87 20.38
CA TRP A 378 -10.42 -6.94 19.80
C TRP A 378 -9.80 -8.32 19.96
N GLN A 379 -9.90 -8.91 21.15
CA GLN A 379 -9.38 -10.27 21.40
C GLN A 379 -10.19 -11.33 20.65
N ALA A 380 -11.52 -11.23 20.64
CA ALA A 380 -12.35 -12.21 19.96
C ALA A 380 -12.14 -12.23 18.45
N TYR A 381 -11.73 -11.12 17.82
CA TYR A 381 -11.52 -11.00 16.37
C TYR A 381 -10.06 -10.73 15.97
N GLY A 382 -9.09 -10.96 16.87
CA GLY A 382 -7.68 -10.87 16.51
C GLY A 382 -7.22 -9.46 16.08
N PHE A 383 -7.89 -8.40 16.52
CA PHE A 383 -7.48 -7.03 16.22
C PHE A 383 -6.41 -6.53 17.20
N MET A 384 -5.36 -5.91 16.67
CA MET A 384 -4.27 -5.30 17.43
C MET A 384 -4.17 -3.82 17.12
N HIS A 385 -4.34 -2.97 18.14
CA HIS A 385 -4.35 -1.52 17.98
C HIS A 385 -2.95 -0.91 17.79
N GLY A 386 -1.93 -1.46 18.48
CA GLY A 386 -0.53 -1.05 18.40
C GLY A 386 -0.12 0.21 19.18
N VAL A 387 -1.06 1.06 19.62
CA VAL A 387 -0.78 2.30 20.39
C VAL A 387 -1.90 2.60 21.39
N ILE A 388 -1.95 1.86 22.50
CA ILE A 388 -2.96 2.03 23.56
C ILE A 388 -2.47 3.02 24.62
N ASN A 389 -2.20 4.25 24.20
CA ASN A 389 -1.94 5.36 25.12
C ASN A 389 -3.25 5.85 25.73
N THR A 390 -3.20 6.52 26.89
CA THR A 390 -4.42 7.02 27.54
C THR A 390 -5.13 8.12 26.73
N ASP A 391 -4.40 8.84 25.88
CA ASP A 391 -4.95 9.75 24.88
C ASP A 391 -5.56 9.05 23.66
N ASN A 392 -5.51 7.72 23.56
CA ASN A 392 -6.19 6.94 22.52
C ASN A 392 -7.28 6.01 23.09
N VAL A 393 -7.67 6.19 24.35
CA VAL A 393 -8.76 5.43 24.97
C VAL A 393 -9.99 6.33 25.11
N SER A 394 -11.02 6.04 24.31
CA SER A 394 -12.28 6.77 24.32
C SER A 394 -13.06 6.53 25.61
N VAL A 395 -13.69 7.58 26.15
CA VAL A 395 -14.60 7.45 27.30
C VAL A 395 -15.87 6.65 26.95
N LEU A 396 -16.23 6.59 25.66
CA LEU A 396 -17.34 5.80 25.16
C LEU A 396 -16.97 4.33 24.91
N GLY A 397 -15.70 3.95 25.05
CA GLY A 397 -15.21 2.62 24.66
C GLY A 397 -15.26 2.41 23.15
N LEU A 398 -14.97 3.45 22.37
CA LEU A 398 -14.82 3.36 20.91
C LEU A 398 -13.35 3.13 20.54
N THR A 399 -13.11 2.24 19.58
CA THR A 399 -11.82 2.16 18.87
C THR A 399 -11.59 3.49 18.15
N ILE A 400 -10.43 4.11 18.33
CA ILE A 400 -10.12 5.45 17.83
C ILE A 400 -8.63 5.56 17.50
N ASP A 401 -8.26 6.45 16.57
CA ASP A 401 -6.86 6.76 16.21
C ASP A 401 -6.08 5.54 15.70
N TYR A 402 -6.57 5.02 14.57
CA TYR A 402 -5.94 3.96 13.79
C TYR A 402 -4.56 4.38 13.25
N GLY A 403 -3.50 3.85 13.85
CA GLY A 403 -2.13 4.04 13.40
C GLY A 403 -1.52 2.73 12.88
N PRO A 404 -0.55 2.13 13.60
CA PRO A 404 0.07 0.86 13.24
C PRO A 404 -0.78 -0.33 13.72
N TYR A 405 -2.09 -0.33 13.45
CA TYR A 405 -2.94 -1.47 13.78
C TYR A 405 -2.68 -2.64 12.82
N ALA A 406 -3.07 -3.86 13.22
CA ALA A 406 -3.14 -5.03 12.35
C ALA A 406 -4.28 -5.97 12.77
N PHE A 407 -4.80 -6.74 11.82
CA PHE A 407 -5.57 -7.96 12.11
C PHE A 407 -4.62 -9.16 12.14
N MET A 408 -4.93 -10.13 13.00
CA MET A 408 -4.15 -11.36 13.15
C MET A 408 -4.28 -12.21 11.89
N ASP A 409 -3.15 -12.44 11.20
CA ASP A 409 -3.10 -13.41 10.11
C ASP A 409 -2.94 -14.82 10.69
N VAL A 410 -1.72 -15.20 11.03
CA VAL A 410 -1.41 -16.40 11.81
C VAL A 410 -1.53 -16.08 13.30
N PHE A 411 -2.18 -16.95 14.05
CA PHE A 411 -2.35 -16.73 15.48
C PHE A 411 -0.99 -16.76 16.24
N ASP A 412 -0.68 -15.65 16.91
CA ASP A 412 0.47 -15.50 17.79
C ASP A 412 0.11 -14.61 18.98
N TRP A 413 0.18 -15.16 20.20
CA TRP A 413 -0.12 -14.42 21.43
C TRP A 413 0.77 -13.20 21.65
N ASN A 414 2.02 -13.28 21.18
CA ASN A 414 3.04 -12.28 21.40
C ASN A 414 3.21 -11.35 20.20
N HIS A 415 2.32 -11.41 19.21
CA HIS A 415 2.41 -10.56 18.02
C HIS A 415 2.41 -9.07 18.41
N ILE A 416 3.36 -8.33 17.83
CA ILE A 416 3.52 -6.87 17.98
C ILE A 416 3.34 -6.25 16.60
N CYS A 417 2.24 -5.54 16.40
CA CYS A 417 1.95 -4.89 15.11
C CYS A 417 2.67 -3.55 14.93
N ASN A 418 3.15 -2.93 16.01
CA ASN A 418 3.83 -1.65 15.97
C ASN A 418 5.36 -1.81 16.01
N HIS A 419 6.03 -1.46 14.92
CA HIS A 419 7.49 -1.52 14.81
C HIS A 419 8.25 -0.61 15.80
N THR A 420 7.60 0.42 16.37
CA THR A 420 8.23 1.27 17.40
C THR A 420 8.03 0.74 18.82
N ASP A 421 7.29 -0.35 19.01
CA ASP A 421 7.03 -0.97 20.31
C ASP A 421 8.02 -2.11 20.57
N GLU A 422 9.31 -1.76 20.68
CA GLU A 422 10.41 -2.74 20.87
C GLU A 422 10.21 -3.61 22.13
N GLY A 423 9.56 -3.07 23.16
CA GLY A 423 9.26 -3.77 24.42
C GLY A 423 7.98 -4.62 24.38
N GLY A 424 7.23 -4.61 23.28
CA GLY A 424 5.97 -5.33 23.12
C GLY A 424 4.89 -4.92 24.13
N ARG A 425 4.87 -3.66 24.57
CA ARG A 425 3.91 -3.12 25.54
C ARG A 425 2.46 -3.30 25.08
N TYR A 426 2.23 -3.17 23.78
CA TYR A 426 0.94 -3.25 23.11
C TYR A 426 0.75 -4.56 22.33
N ALA A 427 1.54 -5.59 22.63
CA ALA A 427 1.37 -6.93 22.06
C ALA A 427 -0.07 -7.43 22.24
N TYR A 428 -0.52 -8.31 21.34
CA TYR A 428 -1.90 -8.80 21.30
C TYR A 428 -2.45 -9.24 22.67
N ARG A 429 -1.70 -10.07 23.42
CA ARG A 429 -2.10 -10.55 24.76
C ARG A 429 -2.18 -9.48 25.84
N LEU A 430 -1.50 -8.35 25.67
CA LEU A 430 -1.39 -7.29 26.69
C LEU A 430 -2.44 -6.19 26.52
N GLN A 431 -3.20 -6.17 25.43
CA GLN A 431 -4.21 -5.13 25.18
C GLN A 431 -5.23 -4.97 26.32
N PRO A 432 -5.80 -6.05 26.92
CA PRO A 432 -6.69 -5.90 28.07
C PRO A 432 -6.02 -5.25 29.28
N ALA A 433 -4.75 -5.58 29.54
CA ALA A 433 -3.98 -5.00 30.63
C ALA A 433 -3.67 -3.51 30.39
N MET A 434 -3.44 -3.11 29.13
CA MET A 434 -3.20 -1.71 28.78
C MET A 434 -4.47 -0.86 28.86
N ILE A 435 -5.64 -1.42 28.54
CA ILE A 435 -6.92 -0.77 28.82
C ILE A 435 -7.12 -0.60 30.32
N LEU A 436 -6.80 -1.60 31.14
CA LEU A 436 -6.87 -1.48 32.60
C LEU A 436 -5.94 -0.39 33.14
N PHE A 437 -4.73 -0.27 32.58
CA PHE A 437 -3.82 0.82 32.89
C PHE A 437 -4.46 2.20 32.62
N ALA A 438 -5.12 2.37 31.47
CA ALA A 438 -5.79 3.62 31.14
C ALA A 438 -6.99 3.90 32.07
N LEU A 439 -7.78 2.88 32.42
CA LEU A 439 -8.88 3.03 33.38
C LEU A 439 -8.40 3.44 34.77
N ARG A 440 -7.26 2.92 35.23
CA ARG A 440 -6.61 3.38 36.47
C ARG A 440 -6.19 4.84 36.39
N ALA A 441 -5.68 5.30 35.24
CA ALA A 441 -5.34 6.69 35.03
C ALA A 441 -6.57 7.62 35.11
N LEU A 442 -7.71 7.19 34.53
CA LEU A 442 -8.99 7.90 34.69
C LEU A 442 -9.43 7.99 36.16
N LEU A 443 -9.35 6.87 36.89
CA LEU A 443 -9.67 6.84 38.32
C LEU A 443 -8.75 7.78 39.12
N ASP A 444 -7.44 7.73 38.86
CA ASP A 444 -6.48 8.59 39.54
C ASP A 444 -6.80 10.08 39.27
N ALA A 445 -7.17 10.45 38.05
CA ALA A 445 -7.60 11.80 37.68
C ALA A 445 -8.88 12.24 38.43
N LEU A 446 -9.85 11.35 38.64
CA LEU A 446 -11.12 11.65 39.32
C LEU A 446 -11.12 11.37 40.83
N SER A 447 -10.05 10.79 41.37
CA SER A 447 -9.99 10.28 42.75
C SER A 447 -10.35 11.31 43.83
N HIS A 448 -9.88 12.55 43.70
CA HIS A 448 -10.20 13.62 44.65
C HIS A 448 -11.68 13.98 44.62
N LEU A 449 -12.27 14.06 43.43
CA LEU A 449 -13.68 14.37 43.24
C LEU A 449 -14.56 13.26 43.83
N ILE A 450 -14.23 11.99 43.55
CA ILE A 450 -14.96 10.83 44.08
C ILE A 450 -14.88 10.80 45.62
N GLY A 451 -13.71 11.09 46.20
CA GLY A 451 -13.56 11.18 47.65
C GLY A 451 -14.38 12.32 48.26
N ALA A 452 -14.42 13.47 47.61
CA ALA A 452 -15.24 14.61 48.04
C ALA A 452 -16.74 14.30 47.95
N GLU A 453 -17.21 13.71 46.84
CA GLU A 453 -18.60 13.26 46.70
C GLU A 453 -18.98 12.20 47.74
N SER A 454 -18.06 11.28 48.06
CA SER A 454 -18.29 10.25 49.08
C SER A 454 -18.44 10.85 50.48
N GLU A 455 -17.72 11.92 50.79
CA GLU A 455 -17.86 12.63 52.06
C GLU A 455 -19.13 13.48 52.12
N LEU A 456 -19.45 14.16 51.01
CA LEU A 456 -20.63 15.04 50.91
C LEU A 456 -21.95 14.26 50.79
N GLY A 457 -21.92 13.04 50.26
CA GLY A 457 -23.12 12.25 49.93
C GLY A 457 -23.91 12.78 48.73
N THR A 458 -23.40 13.80 48.04
CA THR A 458 -24.00 14.48 46.89
C THR A 458 -22.90 14.83 45.87
N ALA A 459 -23.28 15.20 44.66
CA ALA A 459 -22.35 15.74 43.67
C ALA A 459 -21.62 16.98 44.23
N VAL A 460 -20.35 17.13 43.87
CA VAL A 460 -19.55 18.29 44.31
C VAL A 460 -20.11 19.60 43.74
N PRO A 461 -20.29 20.66 44.54
CA PRO A 461 -20.75 21.96 44.04
C PRO A 461 -19.64 22.70 43.27
N PRO A 462 -19.97 23.79 42.55
CA PRO A 462 -18.96 24.70 42.00
C PRO A 462 -18.03 25.22 43.10
N GLY A 463 -16.71 25.24 42.84
CA GLY A 463 -15.72 25.68 43.83
C GLY A 463 -15.51 24.70 44.99
N TRP A 464 -15.89 23.43 44.86
CA TRP A 464 -15.81 22.42 45.93
C TRP A 464 -14.42 22.21 46.54
N ALA A 465 -13.35 22.53 45.79
CA ALA A 465 -11.97 22.42 46.25
C ALA A 465 -11.38 23.76 46.69
N ASP A 466 -12.12 24.87 46.60
CA ASP A 466 -11.63 26.20 46.94
C ASP A 466 -11.38 26.28 48.45
N GLY A 467 -10.14 26.61 48.82
CA GLY A 467 -9.73 26.66 50.23
C GLY A 467 -9.51 25.29 50.89
N ALA A 468 -9.61 24.18 50.16
CA ALA A 468 -9.25 22.86 50.68
C ALA A 468 -7.75 22.79 50.98
N SER A 469 -7.39 22.34 52.19
CA SER A 469 -5.98 22.14 52.54
C SER A 469 -5.40 20.95 51.77
N LYS A 470 -4.07 20.93 51.58
CA LYS A 470 -3.38 19.80 50.94
C LYS A 470 -3.70 18.46 51.63
N ALA A 471 -3.75 18.46 52.97
CA ALA A 471 -4.11 17.27 53.75
C ALA A 471 -5.56 16.80 53.47
N LYS A 472 -6.49 17.73 53.22
CA LYS A 472 -7.87 17.41 52.85
C LYS A 472 -7.96 16.80 51.46
N LEU A 473 -7.25 17.40 50.48
CA LEU A 473 -7.14 16.87 49.12
C LEU A 473 -6.53 15.45 49.13
N ASP A 474 -5.46 15.24 49.88
CA ASP A 474 -4.82 13.93 50.04
C ASP A 474 -5.76 12.89 50.67
N ALA A 475 -6.59 13.31 51.64
CA ALA A 475 -7.60 12.45 52.26
C ALA A 475 -8.70 12.05 51.25
N TRP A 476 -9.24 12.99 50.49
CA TRP A 476 -10.21 12.70 49.43
C TRP A 476 -9.63 11.79 48.35
N ARG A 477 -8.40 12.06 47.91
CA ARG A 477 -7.69 11.19 46.96
C ARG A 477 -7.63 9.75 47.46
N LYS A 478 -7.20 9.56 48.72
CA LYS A 478 -7.10 8.24 49.34
C LYS A 478 -8.46 7.53 49.41
N GLU A 479 -9.53 8.26 49.70
CA GLU A 479 -10.88 7.72 49.72
C GLU A 479 -11.34 7.27 48.33
N GLY A 480 -11.20 8.14 47.30
CA GLY A 480 -11.60 7.80 45.94
C GLY A 480 -10.81 6.64 45.34
N LEU A 481 -9.53 6.50 45.68
CA LEU A 481 -8.69 5.39 45.22
C LEU A 481 -9.11 4.01 45.76
N LYS A 482 -9.94 3.94 46.81
CA LYS A 482 -10.51 2.66 47.28
C LYS A 482 -11.39 1.99 46.21
N LEU A 483 -11.87 2.74 45.21
CA LEU A 483 -12.65 2.19 44.09
C LEU A 483 -11.82 1.29 43.15
N ARG A 484 -10.49 1.32 43.24
CA ARG A 484 -9.59 0.63 42.31
C ARG A 484 -9.90 -0.87 42.18
N ASP A 485 -10.04 -1.59 43.28
CA ASP A 485 -10.26 -3.03 43.25
C ASP A 485 -11.61 -3.39 42.62
N GLU A 486 -12.63 -2.56 42.83
CA GLU A 486 -13.93 -2.73 42.20
C GLU A 486 -13.88 -2.43 40.70
N LEU A 487 -13.23 -1.33 40.31
CA LEU A 487 -13.00 -0.96 38.90
C LEU A 487 -12.32 -2.09 38.14
N GLU A 488 -11.23 -2.64 38.69
CA GLU A 488 -10.48 -3.72 38.05
C GLU A 488 -11.33 -4.98 37.91
N ARG A 489 -12.07 -5.35 38.96
CA ARG A 489 -12.98 -6.48 38.94
C ARG A 489 -14.08 -6.31 37.88
N VAL A 490 -14.71 -5.14 37.81
CA VAL A 490 -15.76 -4.85 36.82
C VAL A 490 -15.20 -4.94 35.41
N ALA A 491 -14.03 -4.33 35.15
CA ALA A 491 -13.41 -4.36 33.83
C ALA A 491 -13.02 -5.79 33.41
N GLN A 492 -12.34 -6.54 34.29
CA GLN A 492 -11.92 -7.91 34.03
C GLN A 492 -13.10 -8.85 33.83
N HIS A 493 -14.09 -8.79 34.74
CA HIS A 493 -15.30 -9.61 34.65
C HIS A 493 -16.08 -9.32 33.36
N THR A 494 -16.30 -8.04 33.04
CA THR A 494 -17.01 -7.65 31.82
C THR A 494 -16.26 -8.11 30.57
N THR A 495 -14.92 -7.98 30.56
CA THR A 495 -14.08 -8.43 29.44
C THR A 495 -14.20 -9.95 29.26
N ALA A 496 -14.09 -10.71 30.35
CA ALA A 496 -14.17 -12.17 30.32
C ALA A 496 -15.55 -12.67 29.84
N VAL A 497 -16.63 -12.10 30.38
CA VAL A 497 -18.01 -12.45 30.00
C VAL A 497 -18.25 -12.14 28.51
N GLU A 498 -17.87 -10.95 28.06
CA GLU A 498 -18.08 -10.54 26.66
C GLU A 498 -17.21 -11.35 25.70
N TYR A 499 -15.94 -11.59 26.05
CA TYR A 499 -15.04 -12.42 25.25
C TYR A 499 -15.59 -13.85 25.13
N ALA A 500 -16.01 -14.46 26.24
CA ALA A 500 -16.60 -15.79 26.24
C ALA A 500 -17.90 -15.83 25.41
N ARG A 501 -18.75 -14.81 25.52
CA ARG A 501 -19.97 -14.66 24.70
C ARG A 501 -19.63 -14.66 23.20
N LEU A 502 -18.65 -13.86 22.79
CA LEU A 502 -18.21 -13.79 21.39
C LEU A 502 -17.60 -15.11 20.92
N MET A 503 -16.73 -15.73 21.71
CA MET A 503 -16.12 -17.02 21.38
C MET A 503 -17.15 -18.14 21.24
N ARG A 504 -18.17 -18.19 22.11
CA ARG A 504 -19.31 -19.13 21.95
C ARG A 504 -20.04 -18.90 20.65
N GLN A 505 -20.35 -17.65 20.29
CA GLN A 505 -20.98 -17.34 19.00
C GLN A 505 -20.12 -17.80 17.82
N ARG A 506 -18.81 -17.53 17.86
CA ARG A 506 -17.85 -17.97 16.83
C ARG A 506 -17.75 -19.50 16.72
N LEU A 507 -18.06 -20.23 17.79
CA LEU A 507 -18.13 -21.69 17.83
C LEU A 507 -19.56 -22.25 17.72
N GLY A 508 -20.56 -21.41 17.41
CA GLY A 508 -21.94 -21.87 17.27
C GLY A 508 -22.48 -22.54 18.52
N LEU A 509 -22.22 -21.95 19.69
CA LEU A 509 -22.72 -22.41 20.99
C LEU A 509 -23.70 -21.37 21.57
N ARG A 510 -24.87 -21.82 22.03
CA ARG A 510 -25.90 -20.94 22.62
C ARG A 510 -25.88 -20.90 24.15
N ARG A 511 -25.66 -22.05 24.79
CA ARG A 511 -25.62 -22.15 26.26
C ARG A 511 -24.26 -21.72 26.80
N GLU A 512 -24.24 -21.02 27.92
CA GLU A 512 -23.00 -20.74 28.64
C GLU A 512 -22.62 -21.92 29.54
N GLU A 513 -21.39 -22.42 29.38
CA GLU A 513 -20.81 -23.38 30.32
C GLU A 513 -19.43 -22.92 30.83
N PRO A 514 -19.16 -22.98 32.15
CA PRO A 514 -17.86 -22.61 32.70
C PRO A 514 -16.68 -23.43 32.16
N THR A 515 -16.97 -24.62 31.64
CA THR A 515 -15.98 -25.51 31.04
C THR A 515 -15.57 -25.11 29.62
N ASP A 516 -16.28 -24.20 28.95
CA ASP A 516 -16.02 -23.82 27.56
C ASP A 516 -14.61 -23.22 27.39
N GLU A 517 -14.18 -22.35 28.30
CA GLU A 517 -12.85 -21.73 28.21
C GLU A 517 -11.69 -22.74 28.37
N PRO A 518 -11.60 -23.53 29.47
CA PRO A 518 -10.50 -24.45 29.67
C PRO A 518 -10.55 -25.68 28.75
N ARG A 519 -11.72 -26.09 28.25
CA ARG A 519 -11.86 -27.29 27.41
C ARG A 519 -11.93 -27.02 25.91
N LEU A 520 -12.37 -25.83 25.48
CA LEU A 520 -12.56 -25.51 24.07
C LEU A 520 -11.74 -24.30 23.64
N PHE A 521 -11.92 -23.13 24.26
CA PHE A 521 -11.33 -21.89 23.75
C PHE A 521 -9.82 -21.89 23.85
N LYS A 522 -9.26 -22.15 25.04
CA LYS A 522 -7.81 -22.17 25.24
C LYS A 522 -7.14 -23.32 24.47
N PRO A 523 -7.64 -24.56 24.49
CA PRO A 523 -7.09 -25.62 23.66
C PRO A 523 -7.13 -25.31 22.16
N LEU A 524 -8.21 -24.69 21.65
CA LEU A 524 -8.28 -24.28 20.24
C LEU A 524 -7.17 -23.29 19.91
N LEU A 525 -7.02 -22.22 20.69
CA LEU A 525 -5.99 -21.21 20.46
C LEU A 525 -4.57 -21.81 20.55
N ASN A 526 -4.35 -22.78 21.44
CA ASN A 526 -3.08 -23.51 21.50
C ASN A 526 -2.82 -24.31 20.20
N LEU A 527 -3.84 -24.92 19.59
CA LEU A 527 -3.71 -25.61 18.30
C LEU A 527 -3.33 -24.62 17.18
N LEU A 528 -4.00 -23.47 17.13
CA LEU A 528 -3.70 -22.44 16.14
C LEU A 528 -2.26 -21.95 16.27
N GLU A 529 -1.77 -21.74 17.50
CA GLU A 529 -0.39 -21.32 17.76
C GLU A 529 0.62 -22.43 17.42
N ALA A 530 0.39 -23.66 17.91
CA ALA A 530 1.30 -24.79 17.73
C ALA A 530 1.49 -25.17 16.26
N HIS A 531 0.43 -25.04 15.46
CA HIS A 531 0.44 -25.40 14.04
C HIS A 531 0.50 -24.17 13.10
N ARG A 532 0.69 -22.96 13.65
CA ARG A 532 0.79 -21.69 12.90
C ARG A 532 -0.37 -21.50 11.91
N LEU A 533 -1.59 -21.70 12.39
CA LEU A 533 -2.79 -21.64 11.55
C LEU A 533 -3.32 -20.21 11.43
N ASP A 534 -3.88 -19.89 10.27
CA ASP A 534 -4.59 -18.64 10.06
C ASP A 534 -5.79 -18.51 11.01
N PHE A 535 -5.85 -17.41 11.74
CA PHE A 535 -6.83 -17.17 12.79
C PHE A 535 -8.25 -17.15 12.22
N HIS A 536 -8.52 -16.37 11.17
CA HIS A 536 -9.87 -16.16 10.67
C HIS A 536 -10.38 -17.34 9.83
N LYS A 537 -9.53 -17.88 8.95
CA LYS A 537 -9.83 -19.04 8.09
C LYS A 537 -10.18 -20.26 8.95
N THR A 538 -9.48 -20.48 10.06
CA THR A 538 -9.77 -21.59 10.97
C THR A 538 -11.20 -21.55 11.52
N PHE A 539 -11.63 -20.43 12.12
CA PHE A 539 -13.02 -20.30 12.61
C PHE A 539 -14.05 -20.38 11.48
N ARG A 540 -13.73 -19.87 10.29
CA ARG A 540 -14.63 -19.94 9.13
C ARG A 540 -14.79 -21.38 8.62
N THR A 541 -13.71 -22.16 8.57
CA THR A 541 -13.71 -23.58 8.18
C THR A 541 -14.47 -24.42 9.20
N LEU A 542 -14.29 -24.16 10.51
CA LEU A 542 -14.99 -24.87 11.59
C LEU A 542 -16.53 -24.75 11.52
N ALA A 543 -17.07 -23.75 10.83
CA ALA A 543 -18.52 -23.64 10.62
C ALA A 543 -19.12 -24.83 9.86
N ARG A 544 -18.31 -25.58 9.10
CA ARG A 544 -18.75 -26.78 8.37
C ARG A 544 -18.77 -28.05 9.22
N PHE A 545 -18.14 -28.03 10.39
CA PHE A 545 -18.03 -29.21 11.25
C PHE A 545 -19.40 -29.61 11.80
N ARG A 546 -19.71 -30.91 11.72
CA ARG A 546 -20.93 -31.54 12.27
C ARG A 546 -20.55 -32.70 13.18
N PRO A 547 -21.21 -32.90 14.33
CA PRO A 547 -20.92 -34.03 15.22
C PRO A 547 -20.98 -35.39 14.52
N ALA A 548 -21.90 -35.56 13.56
CA ALA A 548 -22.04 -36.78 12.75
C ALA A 548 -20.75 -37.17 11.98
N MET A 549 -19.84 -36.21 11.70
CA MET A 549 -18.55 -36.51 11.07
C MET A 549 -17.63 -37.37 11.95
N MET A 550 -17.90 -37.44 13.26
CA MET A 550 -17.18 -38.26 14.23
C MET A 550 -17.75 -39.69 14.36
N GLU A 551 -18.91 -39.98 13.76
CA GLU A 551 -19.53 -41.31 13.81
C GLU A 551 -18.71 -42.35 13.03
N GLY A 552 -18.62 -43.59 13.54
CA GLY A 552 -17.89 -44.68 12.90
C GLY A 552 -16.37 -44.67 13.12
N ARG A 553 -15.84 -43.77 13.95
CA ARG A 553 -14.40 -43.67 14.27
C ARG A 553 -13.84 -44.89 15.03
N ASP A 554 -14.70 -45.64 15.73
CA ASP A 554 -14.34 -46.94 16.33
C ASP A 554 -13.95 -47.99 15.27
N VAL A 555 -14.36 -47.79 14.02
CA VAL A 555 -14.13 -48.72 12.89
C VAL A 555 -13.01 -48.22 11.98
N VAL A 556 -12.96 -46.91 11.71
CA VAL A 556 -11.87 -46.26 10.94
C VAL A 556 -11.21 -45.20 11.82
N PRO A 557 -10.05 -45.50 12.43
CA PRO A 557 -9.39 -44.58 13.38
C PRO A 557 -9.02 -43.22 12.77
N GLU A 558 -8.82 -43.18 11.46
CA GLU A 558 -8.50 -41.97 10.69
C GLU A 558 -9.73 -41.14 10.29
N GLY A 559 -10.95 -41.54 10.67
CA GLY A 559 -12.20 -40.85 10.35
C GLY A 559 -12.72 -41.09 8.91
N GLY A 560 -13.97 -40.70 8.67
CA GLY A 560 -14.58 -40.71 7.33
C GLY A 560 -13.98 -39.65 6.39
N GLU A 561 -14.27 -39.76 5.10
CA GLU A 561 -13.72 -38.88 4.04
C GLU A 561 -13.99 -37.39 4.31
N GLU A 562 -15.21 -37.05 4.75
CA GLU A 562 -15.60 -35.66 5.06
C GLU A 562 -14.78 -35.06 6.21
N LEU A 563 -14.53 -35.84 7.27
CA LEU A 563 -13.74 -35.39 8.43
C LEU A 563 -12.27 -35.17 8.04
N ARG A 564 -11.71 -36.09 7.26
CA ARG A 564 -10.33 -35.97 6.76
C ARG A 564 -10.18 -34.73 5.88
N ALA A 565 -11.13 -34.50 4.96
CA ALA A 565 -11.12 -33.30 4.12
C ALA A 565 -11.23 -32.01 4.93
N LEU A 566 -12.05 -31.99 6.00
CA LEU A 566 -12.13 -30.84 6.90
C LEU A 566 -10.80 -30.58 7.63
N ILE A 567 -10.18 -31.61 8.20
CA ILE A 567 -8.90 -31.47 8.91
C ILE A 567 -7.81 -31.03 7.94
N GLN A 568 -7.76 -31.61 6.74
CA GLN A 568 -6.84 -31.18 5.70
C GLN A 568 -7.00 -29.68 5.39
N GLN A 569 -8.23 -29.20 5.19
CA GLN A 569 -8.50 -27.77 4.96
C GLN A 569 -8.11 -26.87 6.14
N LEU A 570 -8.22 -27.36 7.38
CA LEU A 570 -7.75 -26.64 8.57
C LEU A 570 -6.22 -26.54 8.59
N LEU A 571 -5.52 -27.62 8.22
CA LEU A 571 -4.06 -27.67 8.18
C LEU A 571 -3.47 -26.87 7.00
N GLU A 572 -4.14 -26.85 5.85
CA GLU A 572 -3.81 -26.00 4.69
C GLU A 572 -4.04 -24.49 4.95
N ALA A 573 -4.54 -24.12 6.13
CA ALA A 573 -4.60 -22.72 6.54
C ALA A 573 -3.27 -22.18 7.07
N THR A 574 -2.24 -23.02 7.23
CA THR A 574 -0.89 -22.57 7.59
C THR A 574 -0.16 -21.96 6.39
N PRO A 575 0.56 -20.84 6.55
CA PRO A 575 1.48 -20.35 5.52
C PRO A 575 2.82 -21.10 5.50
N GLU A 576 3.07 -22.02 6.43
CA GLU A 576 4.33 -22.77 6.53
C GLU A 576 4.11 -24.30 6.44
N PRO A 577 3.52 -24.83 5.33
CA PRO A 577 3.15 -26.24 5.23
C PRO A 577 4.35 -27.19 5.38
N ALA A 578 5.54 -26.76 4.95
CA ALA A 578 6.77 -27.54 5.06
C ALA A 578 7.23 -27.80 6.51
N ARG A 579 6.78 -27.00 7.49
CA ARG A 579 7.12 -27.17 8.92
C ARG A 579 6.07 -27.95 9.70
N LEU A 580 4.96 -28.31 9.06
CA LEU A 580 3.84 -28.95 9.73
C LEU A 580 4.06 -30.47 9.84
N ASP A 581 4.08 -30.98 11.08
CA ASP A 581 3.92 -32.41 11.31
C ASP A 581 2.45 -32.78 11.13
N TYR A 582 2.09 -33.13 9.89
CA TYR A 582 0.71 -33.49 9.51
C TYR A 582 0.14 -34.61 10.38
N LYS A 583 0.96 -35.58 10.81
CA LYS A 583 0.49 -36.71 11.61
C LYS A 583 0.11 -36.26 13.01
N GLN A 584 1.00 -35.51 13.66
CA GLN A 584 0.74 -34.97 15.00
C GLN A 584 -0.42 -33.97 14.97
N ALA A 585 -0.40 -33.03 14.03
CA ALA A 585 -1.44 -32.00 13.90
C ALA A 585 -2.82 -32.59 13.62
N THR A 586 -2.90 -33.65 12.80
CA THR A 586 -4.17 -34.39 12.57
C THR A 586 -4.68 -35.01 13.87
N ALA A 587 -3.80 -35.65 14.65
CA ALA A 587 -4.18 -36.26 15.92
C ALA A 587 -4.68 -35.22 16.94
N ASP A 588 -4.00 -34.08 17.02
CA ASP A 588 -4.36 -32.98 17.92
C ASP A 588 -5.73 -32.36 17.54
N TRP A 589 -5.98 -32.13 16.25
CA TRP A 589 -7.28 -31.68 15.76
C TRP A 589 -8.40 -32.69 16.02
N MET A 590 -8.15 -33.98 15.79
CA MET A 590 -9.14 -35.04 16.09
C MET A 590 -9.54 -35.03 17.57
N ALA A 591 -8.57 -34.93 18.48
CA ALA A 591 -8.83 -34.92 19.92
C ALA A 591 -9.67 -33.69 20.34
N TRP A 592 -9.39 -32.53 19.75
CA TRP A 592 -10.17 -31.31 20.02
C TRP A 592 -11.58 -31.38 19.43
N LEU A 593 -11.72 -31.86 18.18
CA LEU A 593 -13.02 -31.99 17.50
C LEU A 593 -13.95 -32.99 18.22
N GLU A 594 -13.41 -34.04 18.83
CA GLU A 594 -14.18 -34.94 19.69
C GLU A 594 -14.78 -34.23 20.91
N THR A 595 -13.96 -33.42 21.60
CA THR A 595 -14.44 -32.62 22.75
C THR A 595 -15.50 -31.60 22.30
N TYR A 596 -15.32 -31.02 21.11
CA TYR A 596 -16.23 -30.06 20.53
C TYR A 596 -17.56 -30.69 20.08
N ALA A 597 -17.53 -31.88 19.48
CA ALA A 597 -18.72 -32.64 19.09
C ALA A 597 -19.63 -32.92 20.29
N VAL A 598 -19.06 -33.46 21.39
CA VAL A 598 -19.78 -33.72 22.64
C VAL A 598 -20.42 -32.44 23.18
N ARG A 599 -19.73 -31.30 23.08
CA ARG A 599 -20.28 -30.01 23.53
C ARG A 599 -21.47 -29.56 22.68
N ILE A 600 -21.41 -29.71 21.35
CA ILE A 600 -22.50 -29.36 20.43
C ILE A 600 -23.72 -30.26 20.69
N GLU A 601 -23.50 -31.57 20.80
CA GLU A 601 -24.56 -32.56 21.10
C GLU A 601 -25.26 -32.26 22.42
N GLY A 602 -24.52 -31.82 23.44
CA GLY A 602 -25.03 -31.46 24.75
C GLY A 602 -25.99 -30.24 24.77
N GLU A 603 -26.12 -29.50 23.67
CA GLU A 603 -27.01 -28.34 23.58
C GLU A 603 -27.99 -28.37 22.39
N VAL A 604 -28.16 -29.50 21.70
CA VAL A 604 -29.14 -29.66 20.59
C VAL A 604 -30.55 -29.22 20.99
N ALA A 605 -30.93 -29.37 22.27
CA ALA A 605 -32.21 -28.89 22.79
C ALA A 605 -32.40 -27.36 22.68
N GLU A 606 -31.31 -26.58 22.79
CA GLU A 606 -31.30 -25.10 22.68
C GLU A 606 -31.51 -24.62 21.23
N TRP A 607 -31.35 -25.53 20.27
CA TRP A 607 -31.58 -25.30 18.84
C TRP A 607 -32.99 -25.69 18.39
N GLY A 608 -33.90 -25.98 19.33
CA GLY A 608 -35.28 -26.35 19.02
C GLY A 608 -35.49 -27.84 18.73
N GLY A 609 -34.57 -28.71 19.20
CA GLY A 609 -34.57 -30.17 19.00
C GLY A 609 -35.76 -30.98 19.54
N ARG A 610 -36.92 -30.37 19.81
CA ARG A 610 -38.20 -31.08 19.97
C ARG A 610 -39.17 -30.55 18.91
N GLY A 611 -39.31 -31.32 17.83
CA GLY A 611 -40.15 -30.99 16.69
C GLY A 611 -41.56 -30.54 17.10
N MET A 612 -42.08 -29.54 16.39
CA MET A 612 -43.46 -29.09 16.53
C MET A 612 -44.38 -30.13 15.87
N ASP A 613 -45.26 -30.77 16.64
CA ASP A 613 -46.31 -31.61 16.07
C ASP A 613 -47.38 -30.70 15.44
N VAL A 614 -47.31 -30.53 14.13
CA VAL A 614 -48.39 -29.94 13.34
C VAL A 614 -48.98 -31.07 12.50
N ASN A 615 -50.23 -31.46 12.79
CA ASN A 615 -50.97 -32.50 12.06
C ASN A 615 -50.29 -33.89 12.00
N GLY A 616 -49.55 -34.29 13.03
CA GLY A 616 -48.92 -35.62 13.10
C GLY A 616 -47.68 -35.80 12.22
N ILE A 617 -47.13 -34.71 11.67
CA ILE A 617 -45.86 -34.70 10.94
C ILE A 617 -44.80 -34.06 11.83
N ARG A 618 -43.81 -34.86 12.25
CA ARG A 618 -42.60 -34.36 12.91
C ARG A 618 -41.75 -33.58 11.91
N ILE A 619 -41.70 -32.26 12.04
CA ILE A 619 -40.73 -31.43 11.33
C ILE A 619 -39.42 -31.44 12.15
N SER A 620 -38.39 -32.12 11.66
CA SER A 620 -37.04 -32.08 12.24
C SER A 620 -36.36 -30.76 11.88
N VAL A 621 -35.93 -30.00 12.88
CA VAL A 621 -35.09 -28.81 12.68
C VAL A 621 -33.69 -29.28 12.26
N ASP A 622 -33.18 -28.78 11.13
CA ASP A 622 -31.79 -28.96 10.71
C ASP A 622 -30.88 -28.09 11.59
N VAL A 623 -30.53 -28.63 12.75
CA VAL A 623 -29.71 -27.96 13.77
C VAL A 623 -28.32 -27.63 13.23
N ASP A 624 -27.69 -28.56 12.51
CA ASP A 624 -26.36 -28.35 11.94
C ASP A 624 -26.37 -27.24 10.89
N GLY A 625 -27.37 -27.22 10.01
CA GLY A 625 -27.52 -26.15 9.03
C GLY A 625 -27.83 -24.78 9.64
N GLU A 626 -28.60 -24.72 10.73
CA GLU A 626 -28.84 -23.46 11.46
C GLU A 626 -27.58 -22.97 12.16
N ARG A 627 -26.86 -23.86 12.84
CA ARG A 627 -25.58 -23.56 13.50
C ARG A 627 -24.53 -23.08 12.50
N GLU A 628 -24.38 -23.75 11.36
CA GLU A 628 -23.48 -23.32 10.27
C GLU A 628 -23.83 -21.91 9.77
N ARG A 629 -25.13 -21.60 9.61
CA ARG A 629 -25.60 -20.25 9.22
C ARG A 629 -25.27 -19.20 10.28
N GLU A 630 -25.49 -19.48 11.56
CA GLU A 630 -25.15 -18.55 12.65
C GLU A 630 -23.65 -18.31 12.77
N MET A 631 -22.83 -19.37 12.72
CA MET A 631 -21.37 -19.27 12.74
C MET A 631 -20.86 -18.43 11.57
N ARG A 632 -21.43 -18.58 10.36
CA ARG A 632 -21.05 -17.77 9.20
C ARG A 632 -21.42 -16.29 9.32
N ARG A 633 -22.40 -15.92 10.15
CA ARG A 633 -22.77 -14.52 10.39
C ARG A 633 -21.84 -13.80 11.35
N VAL A 634 -21.01 -14.55 12.09
CA VAL A 634 -20.09 -13.99 13.11
C VAL A 634 -18.63 -14.31 12.84
N ASN A 635 -18.32 -15.30 11.99
CA ASN A 635 -16.95 -15.58 11.58
C ASN A 635 -16.68 -14.91 10.22
N PRO A 636 -15.87 -13.84 10.16
CA PRO A 636 -15.66 -13.10 8.92
C PRO A 636 -14.97 -13.97 7.87
N ARG A 637 -15.37 -13.81 6.61
CA ARG A 637 -14.63 -14.30 5.45
C ARG A 637 -13.51 -13.34 5.07
N PHE A 638 -13.77 -12.04 5.20
CA PHE A 638 -12.83 -10.99 4.89
C PHE A 638 -12.45 -10.21 6.15
N VAL A 639 -11.17 -9.94 6.31
CA VAL A 639 -10.63 -8.97 7.27
C VAL A 639 -9.60 -8.10 6.56
N LEU A 640 -9.42 -6.87 7.03
CA LEU A 640 -8.47 -5.92 6.45
C LEU A 640 -7.04 -6.27 6.84
N ARG A 641 -6.47 -7.29 6.17
CA ARG A 641 -5.08 -7.72 6.33
C ARG A 641 -4.12 -6.64 5.87
N GLN A 642 -2.88 -6.70 6.37
CA GLN A 642 -1.89 -5.64 6.12
C GLN A 642 -1.51 -5.55 4.65
N TRP A 643 -1.31 -6.69 3.99
CA TRP A 643 -0.99 -6.72 2.57
C TRP A 643 -2.11 -6.13 1.70
N VAL A 644 -3.40 -6.34 2.06
CA VAL A 644 -4.54 -5.74 1.35
C VAL A 644 -4.47 -4.21 1.43
N LEU A 645 -4.19 -3.67 2.62
CA LEU A 645 -4.04 -2.23 2.82
C LEU A 645 -2.87 -1.69 1.99
N GLU A 646 -1.73 -2.37 1.99
CA GLU A 646 -0.56 -1.96 1.22
C GLU A 646 -0.84 -1.95 -0.29
N GLU A 647 -1.52 -2.96 -0.82
CA GLU A 647 -1.89 -3.01 -2.23
C GLU A 647 -2.87 -1.89 -2.61
N VAL A 648 -3.89 -1.64 -1.79
CA VAL A 648 -4.81 -0.50 -2.00
C VAL A 648 -4.05 0.83 -2.01
N ILE A 649 -3.18 1.04 -1.02
CA ILE A 649 -2.38 2.27 -0.90
C ILE A 649 -1.47 2.45 -2.12
N LYS A 650 -0.70 1.42 -2.49
CA LYS A 650 0.19 1.45 -3.66
C LYS A 650 -0.60 1.77 -4.94
N LYS A 651 -1.77 1.15 -5.10
CA LYS A 651 -2.61 1.36 -6.29
C LYS A 651 -3.13 2.79 -6.35
N VAL A 652 -3.67 3.33 -5.26
CA VAL A 652 -4.16 4.70 -5.17
C VAL A 652 -3.04 5.72 -5.37
N GLU A 653 -1.83 5.49 -4.83
CA GLU A 653 -0.68 6.39 -5.01
C GLU A 653 -0.19 6.42 -6.46
N ARG A 654 -0.27 5.30 -7.18
CA ARG A 654 0.26 5.15 -8.54
C ARG A 654 -0.73 5.58 -9.61
N ASP A 655 -1.98 5.14 -9.51
CA ASP A 655 -3.06 5.46 -10.42
C ASP A 655 -4.33 5.68 -9.62
N VAL A 656 -4.65 6.95 -9.45
CA VAL A 656 -5.73 7.38 -8.57
C VAL A 656 -7.10 6.90 -9.06
N GLU A 657 -7.29 6.77 -10.38
CA GLU A 657 -8.58 6.39 -10.94
C GLU A 657 -8.88 4.90 -10.72
N SER A 658 -7.94 4.02 -11.09
CA SER A 658 -8.10 2.59 -10.81
C SER A 658 -7.97 2.27 -9.32
N GLY A 659 -7.16 3.03 -8.59
CA GLY A 659 -7.04 2.94 -7.13
C GLY A 659 -8.33 3.31 -6.41
N ARG A 660 -9.09 4.31 -6.89
CA ARG A 660 -10.41 4.65 -6.35
C ARG A 660 -11.38 3.47 -6.44
N ARG A 661 -11.41 2.78 -7.59
CA ARG A 661 -12.25 1.59 -7.79
C ARG A 661 -11.86 0.46 -6.84
N LEU A 662 -10.56 0.19 -6.70
CA LEU A 662 -10.07 -0.81 -5.75
C LEU A 662 -10.39 -0.44 -4.29
N LEU A 663 -10.22 0.83 -3.91
CA LEU A 663 -10.56 1.33 -2.58
C LEU A 663 -12.06 1.15 -2.28
N ALA A 664 -12.94 1.45 -3.23
CA ALA A 664 -14.38 1.26 -3.09
C ALA A 664 -14.74 -0.23 -2.93
N LYS A 665 -14.13 -1.12 -3.72
CA LYS A 665 -14.32 -2.57 -3.60
C LYS A 665 -13.89 -3.08 -2.22
N VAL A 666 -12.70 -2.70 -1.76
CA VAL A 666 -12.20 -3.10 -0.43
C VAL A 666 -13.04 -2.51 0.70
N MET A 667 -13.57 -1.29 0.55
CA MET A 667 -14.52 -0.72 1.49
C MET A 667 -15.81 -1.57 1.56
N GLN A 668 -16.36 -1.97 0.42
CA GLN A 668 -17.54 -2.84 0.38
C GLN A 668 -17.28 -4.18 1.07
N MET A 669 -16.13 -4.80 0.83
CA MET A 669 -15.72 -6.04 1.50
C MET A 669 -15.56 -5.85 3.00
N ALA A 670 -14.95 -4.74 3.44
CA ALA A 670 -14.81 -4.39 4.84
C ALA A 670 -16.16 -4.15 5.53
N CYS A 671 -17.13 -3.54 4.83
CA CYS A 671 -18.47 -3.28 5.37
C CYS A 671 -19.36 -4.54 5.45
N ASN A 672 -19.10 -5.57 4.64
CA ASN A 672 -19.84 -6.83 4.73
C ASN A 672 -18.88 -8.03 4.88
N PRO A 673 -18.10 -8.10 5.97
CA PRO A 673 -16.98 -9.03 6.11
C PRO A 673 -17.41 -10.49 6.21
N PHE A 674 -18.69 -10.76 6.47
CA PHE A 674 -19.27 -12.11 6.60
C PHE A 674 -19.81 -12.69 5.29
N GLU A 675 -20.09 -11.80 4.32
CA GLU A 675 -20.65 -12.16 3.03
C GLU A 675 -19.67 -13.00 2.21
N ARG A 676 -20.20 -13.64 1.17
CA ARG A 676 -19.37 -14.37 0.24
C ARG A 676 -18.80 -13.34 -0.74
N TRP A 677 -17.50 -13.14 -0.63
CA TRP A 677 -16.70 -12.48 -1.65
C TRP A 677 -15.92 -13.58 -2.35
N GLY A 678 -16.39 -13.99 -3.53
CA GLY A 678 -15.72 -14.94 -4.42
C GLY A 678 -16.06 -16.41 -4.25
N ALA A 679 -15.66 -17.16 -5.27
CA ALA A 679 -15.65 -18.63 -5.34
C ALA A 679 -14.27 -19.21 -4.96
N GLU A 680 -13.55 -18.57 -4.04
CA GLU A 680 -12.25 -19.03 -3.58
C GLU A 680 -12.36 -20.43 -2.92
N GLY A 681 -11.66 -21.42 -3.49
CA GLY A 681 -11.78 -22.84 -3.11
C GLY A 681 -12.96 -23.58 -3.75
N ASP A 682 -13.67 -22.97 -4.69
CA ASP A 682 -14.72 -23.62 -5.48
C ASP A 682 -14.10 -24.38 -6.67
N PRO A 683 -14.31 -25.70 -6.79
CA PRO A 683 -13.74 -26.50 -7.87
C PRO A 683 -14.44 -26.28 -9.23
N ARG A 684 -15.55 -25.51 -9.27
CA ARG A 684 -16.28 -25.23 -10.52
C ARG A 684 -15.40 -24.47 -11.53
N PRO A 685 -15.43 -24.84 -12.82
CA PRO A 685 -14.80 -24.08 -13.90
C PRO A 685 -15.31 -22.63 -13.95
N GLU A 686 -14.46 -21.70 -14.42
CA GLU A 686 -14.76 -20.27 -14.46
C GLU A 686 -16.06 -19.96 -15.22
N GLU A 687 -16.37 -20.75 -16.25
CA GLU A 687 -17.58 -20.68 -17.08
C GLU A 687 -18.89 -21.00 -16.33
N GLN A 688 -18.80 -21.64 -15.16
CA GLN A 688 -19.93 -22.04 -14.32
C GLN A 688 -20.10 -21.14 -13.09
N LEU A 689 -19.15 -20.24 -12.86
CA LEU A 689 -19.23 -19.19 -11.85
C LEU A 689 -20.11 -18.06 -12.38
N ASP A 690 -20.89 -17.42 -11.51
CA ASP A 690 -21.61 -16.22 -11.92
C ASP A 690 -20.64 -15.03 -12.14
N LYS A 691 -21.15 -13.92 -12.68
CA LYS A 691 -20.32 -12.77 -13.08
C LYS A 691 -19.53 -12.19 -11.88
N GLU A 692 -20.14 -12.19 -10.70
CA GLU A 692 -19.55 -11.66 -9.46
C GLU A 692 -18.46 -12.62 -8.97
N GLU A 693 -18.75 -13.92 -8.94
CA GLU A 693 -17.81 -14.99 -8.56
C GLU A 693 -16.54 -15.03 -9.47
N ARG A 694 -16.67 -14.74 -10.77
CA ARG A 694 -15.54 -14.66 -11.74
C ARG A 694 -14.66 -13.44 -11.54
N GLU A 695 -15.27 -12.26 -11.45
CA GLU A 695 -14.54 -11.00 -11.24
C GLU A 695 -13.74 -11.05 -9.92
N GLU A 696 -14.25 -11.77 -8.92
CA GLU A 696 -13.58 -11.98 -7.63
C GLU A 696 -12.40 -12.97 -7.71
N ARG A 697 -12.53 -14.10 -8.41
CA ARG A 697 -11.42 -15.05 -8.69
C ARG A 697 -10.27 -14.38 -9.44
N SER A 698 -10.60 -13.47 -10.36
CA SER A 698 -9.65 -12.68 -11.13
C SER A 698 -8.92 -11.61 -10.30
N THR A 699 -9.46 -11.15 -9.16
CA THR A 699 -8.88 -10.02 -8.41
C THR A 699 -8.03 -10.43 -7.20
N MET A 700 -8.30 -11.57 -6.55
CA MET A 700 -7.57 -11.98 -5.33
C MET A 700 -6.48 -13.03 -5.56
N SER A 701 -6.41 -13.69 -6.72
CA SER A 701 -5.50 -14.83 -6.93
C SER A 701 -4.26 -14.57 -7.80
N MET A 702 -4.03 -13.34 -8.27
CA MET A 702 -2.91 -13.08 -9.17
C MET A 702 -2.10 -11.87 -8.72
N LEU A 703 -1.06 -12.13 -7.92
CA LEU A 703 0.04 -11.19 -7.80
C LEU A 703 0.62 -10.95 -9.20
N ALA A 704 1.04 -9.72 -9.48
CA ALA A 704 1.55 -9.35 -10.79
C ALA A 704 2.68 -10.30 -11.22
N PRO A 705 2.66 -10.83 -12.46
CA PRO A 705 3.74 -11.67 -12.95
C PRO A 705 5.10 -10.97 -12.86
N ILE A 706 6.15 -11.73 -12.63
CA ILE A 706 7.53 -11.25 -12.58
C ILE A 706 8.16 -11.44 -13.96
N ILE A 707 8.75 -10.38 -14.51
CA ILE A 707 9.46 -10.40 -15.79
C ILE A 707 10.95 -10.37 -15.51
N CYS A 708 11.67 -11.37 -16.01
CA CYS A 708 13.13 -11.41 -15.99
C CYS A 708 13.70 -11.42 -17.42
N ASP A 709 14.28 -10.28 -17.81
CA ASP A 709 15.07 -10.13 -19.03
C ASP A 709 16.56 -10.29 -18.69
N ASN A 710 17.07 -11.52 -18.80
CA ASN A 710 18.44 -11.88 -18.47
C ASN A 710 19.39 -11.66 -19.66
N GLY A 711 19.89 -10.43 -19.82
CA GLY A 711 20.85 -10.08 -20.86
C GLY A 711 22.29 -10.50 -20.52
N THR A 712 23.15 -10.66 -21.53
CA THR A 712 24.58 -11.01 -21.35
C THR A 712 25.36 -9.96 -20.54
N GLY A 713 25.04 -8.67 -20.70
CA GLY A 713 25.68 -7.60 -19.92
C GLY A 713 24.90 -7.20 -18.68
N TYR A 714 23.58 -7.05 -18.81
CA TYR A 714 22.69 -6.55 -17.75
C TYR A 714 21.39 -7.34 -17.72
N SER A 715 20.94 -7.68 -16.52
CA SER A 715 19.60 -8.20 -16.29
C SER A 715 18.65 -7.05 -15.93
N LYS A 716 17.40 -7.18 -16.38
CA LYS A 716 16.32 -6.24 -16.10
C LYS A 716 15.17 -7.03 -15.54
N VAL A 717 14.75 -6.70 -14.32
CA VAL A 717 13.75 -7.48 -13.59
C VAL A 717 12.70 -6.58 -12.95
N GLY A 718 11.46 -7.05 -12.87
CA GLY A 718 10.37 -6.29 -12.25
C GLY A 718 9.00 -6.92 -12.49
N PHE A 719 7.95 -6.22 -12.11
CA PHE A 719 6.57 -6.72 -12.16
C PHE A 719 5.82 -6.26 -13.42
N ALA A 720 4.89 -7.09 -13.89
CA ALA A 720 4.04 -6.81 -15.04
C ALA A 720 3.18 -5.56 -14.83
N GLY A 721 2.88 -4.85 -15.93
CA GLY A 721 2.16 -3.58 -15.89
C GLY A 721 3.00 -2.37 -15.48
N ASN A 722 4.28 -2.54 -15.11
CA ASN A 722 5.21 -1.43 -14.91
C ASN A 722 5.75 -0.91 -16.25
N SER A 723 5.99 0.40 -16.33
CA SER A 723 6.56 1.05 -17.51
C SER A 723 8.07 0.85 -17.65
N ASP A 724 8.74 0.56 -16.52
CA ASP A 724 10.18 0.47 -16.37
C ASP A 724 10.53 -0.70 -15.42
N PRO A 725 11.66 -1.39 -15.63
CA PRO A 725 12.09 -2.47 -14.75
C PRO A 725 12.34 -1.96 -13.33
N SER A 726 11.98 -2.76 -12.32
CA SER A 726 12.22 -2.44 -10.91
C SER A 726 13.71 -2.36 -10.60
N PHE A 727 14.51 -3.22 -11.24
CA PHE A 727 15.95 -3.27 -11.09
C PHE A 727 16.64 -3.52 -12.43
N VAL A 728 17.78 -2.85 -12.63
CA VAL A 728 18.70 -3.06 -13.76
C VAL A 728 20.11 -3.13 -13.19
N PHE A 729 20.76 -4.29 -13.30
CA PHE A 729 22.10 -4.51 -12.74
C PHE A 729 22.91 -5.48 -13.62
N PRO A 730 24.25 -5.48 -13.50
CA PRO A 730 25.10 -6.37 -14.27
C PRO A 730 24.74 -7.85 -14.11
N THR A 731 24.83 -8.61 -15.20
CA THR A 731 24.67 -10.07 -15.16
C THR A 731 25.98 -10.73 -14.74
N ALA A 732 26.36 -10.51 -13.48
CA ALA A 732 27.61 -10.98 -12.90
C ALA A 732 27.37 -11.57 -11.51
N ILE A 733 28.18 -12.58 -11.16
CA ILE A 733 28.22 -13.22 -9.84
C ILE A 733 29.67 -13.31 -9.36
N ALA A 734 29.93 -12.97 -8.09
CA ALA A 734 31.23 -13.12 -7.46
C ALA A 734 31.17 -14.25 -6.42
N VAL A 735 32.00 -15.28 -6.61
CA VAL A 735 32.04 -16.46 -5.71
C VAL A 735 33.43 -16.60 -5.11
N ARG A 736 33.49 -17.11 -3.87
CA ARG A 736 34.76 -17.35 -3.18
C ARG A 736 35.42 -18.64 -3.67
N GLY A 737 36.65 -18.55 -4.18
CA GLY A 737 37.37 -19.71 -4.70
C GLY A 737 37.87 -20.64 -3.59
N SER A 738 37.61 -21.95 -3.71
CA SER A 738 38.31 -22.95 -2.89
C SER A 738 39.76 -23.05 -3.34
N VAL A 739 40.70 -23.07 -2.38
CA VAL A 739 42.14 -23.17 -2.65
C VAL A 739 42.48 -24.62 -3.00
N SER A 740 42.10 -25.10 -4.18
CA SER A 740 42.84 -26.14 -4.91
C SER A 740 42.29 -26.32 -6.32
N GLN A 741 43.01 -25.82 -7.32
CA GLN A 741 43.33 -26.54 -8.56
C GLN A 741 44.26 -25.68 -9.40
N THR A 742 45.55 -25.89 -9.17
CA THR A 742 46.61 -25.45 -10.06
C THR A 742 46.57 -26.27 -11.36
N SER A 743 46.57 -25.56 -12.48
CA SER A 743 47.15 -25.94 -13.79
C SER A 743 46.93 -27.38 -14.30
N ARG A 744 45.97 -27.57 -15.22
CA ARG A 744 46.07 -28.58 -16.28
C ARG A 744 45.54 -28.05 -17.61
N ALA A 745 46.26 -28.39 -18.69
CA ALA A 745 46.06 -27.99 -20.07
C ALA A 745 44.67 -28.36 -20.65
N PRO A 746 44.20 -27.71 -21.73
CA PRO A 746 42.85 -27.92 -22.26
C PRO A 746 42.76 -29.27 -22.96
N GLY A 747 42.03 -30.21 -22.35
CA GLY A 747 41.51 -31.42 -23.00
C GLY A 747 40.07 -31.21 -23.49
N PRO A 748 39.53 -32.10 -24.33
CA PRO A 748 38.18 -31.94 -24.87
C PRO A 748 37.15 -32.02 -23.74
N ALA A 749 36.18 -31.10 -23.75
CA ALA A 749 35.11 -31.04 -22.77
C ALA A 749 34.25 -32.32 -22.83
N ILE A 750 34.26 -33.09 -21.75
CA ILE A 750 33.26 -34.12 -21.49
C ILE A 750 32.11 -33.42 -20.73
N PRO A 751 30.84 -33.56 -21.13
CA PRO A 751 29.73 -32.97 -20.40
C PRO A 751 29.61 -33.66 -19.05
N ALA A 752 29.88 -32.92 -17.97
CA ALA A 752 29.56 -33.37 -16.62
C ALA A 752 28.03 -33.27 -16.43
N LYS A 753 27.42 -34.33 -15.90
CA LYS A 753 26.02 -34.25 -15.44
C LYS A 753 25.94 -33.24 -14.27
N PRO A 754 25.05 -32.24 -14.33
CA PRO A 754 24.83 -31.33 -13.21
C PRO A 754 24.13 -32.10 -12.06
N GLY A 755 24.51 -31.80 -10.82
CA GLY A 755 23.88 -32.35 -9.62
C GLY A 755 23.07 -31.28 -8.92
N HIS A 756 21.82 -31.57 -8.58
CA HIS A 756 20.92 -30.64 -7.88
C HIS A 756 21.53 -30.13 -6.56
N LEU A 757 21.65 -28.79 -6.42
CA LEU A 757 22.14 -28.10 -5.21
C LEU A 757 21.25 -28.32 -3.98
N ALA A 758 19.99 -28.74 -4.16
CA ALA A 758 19.06 -29.04 -3.07
C ALA A 758 19.57 -30.11 -2.09
N SER A 759 20.52 -30.97 -2.51
CA SER A 759 21.04 -32.08 -1.70
C SER A 759 22.30 -31.76 -0.86
N LYS A 760 22.89 -30.56 -0.98
CA LYS A 760 24.20 -30.22 -0.37
C LYS A 760 24.25 -28.84 0.30
N ARG A 761 23.29 -28.48 1.15
CA ARG A 761 23.36 -27.20 1.90
C ARG A 761 24.40 -27.25 3.03
N GLY A 762 25.53 -26.58 2.83
CA GLY A 762 26.55 -26.28 3.85
C GLY A 762 26.65 -24.76 4.11
N VAL A 763 27.38 -24.36 5.16
CA VAL A 763 27.54 -22.94 5.56
C VAL A 763 28.34 -22.10 4.53
N GLU A 764 29.06 -22.76 3.62
CA GLU A 764 29.83 -22.12 2.53
C GLU A 764 28.96 -21.61 1.36
N ASP A 765 27.68 -22.02 1.28
CA ASP A 765 26.76 -21.69 0.16
C ASP A 765 26.16 -20.27 0.23
N LEU A 766 26.39 -19.53 1.32
CA LEU A 766 25.81 -18.19 1.54
C LEU A 766 26.78 -17.03 1.19
N ASP A 767 28.00 -17.34 0.75
CA ASP A 767 29.09 -16.35 0.58
C ASP A 767 29.33 -16.00 -0.90
N PHE A 768 28.34 -15.37 -1.56
CA PHE A 768 28.45 -14.86 -2.93
C PHE A 768 27.69 -13.53 -3.13
N PHE A 769 28.10 -12.76 -4.13
CA PHE A 769 27.48 -11.47 -4.49
C PHE A 769 27.02 -11.47 -5.95
N ILE A 770 25.99 -10.70 -6.29
CA ILE A 770 25.52 -10.55 -7.69
C ILE A 770 25.39 -9.08 -8.08
N GLY A 771 25.38 -8.79 -9.38
CA GLY A 771 25.16 -7.43 -9.89
C GLY A 771 26.30 -6.48 -9.58
N ASP A 772 25.98 -5.25 -9.17
CA ASP A 772 26.97 -4.23 -8.85
C ASP A 772 27.83 -4.63 -7.63
N GLU A 773 27.28 -5.39 -6.68
CA GLU A 773 28.03 -5.91 -5.53
C GLU A 773 29.09 -6.93 -5.95
N ALA A 774 28.82 -7.74 -6.97
CA ALA A 774 29.82 -8.66 -7.52
C ALA A 774 31.02 -7.91 -8.10
N LEU A 775 30.76 -6.82 -8.83
CA LEU A 775 31.80 -5.98 -9.41
C LEU A 775 32.58 -5.21 -8.34
N ALA A 776 31.91 -4.73 -7.28
CA ALA A 776 32.55 -4.04 -6.16
C ALA A 776 33.49 -4.97 -5.37
N ASN A 777 33.07 -6.22 -5.16
CA ASN A 777 33.84 -7.22 -4.42
C ASN A 777 34.88 -7.96 -5.28
N ALA A 778 35.01 -7.62 -6.57
CA ALA A 778 36.02 -8.17 -7.47
C ALA A 778 37.46 -7.95 -6.98
N LYS A 779 37.68 -6.93 -6.12
CA LYS A 779 38.98 -6.57 -5.56
C LYS A 779 39.25 -7.25 -4.21
N THR A 780 38.26 -7.91 -3.62
CA THR A 780 38.38 -8.57 -2.30
C THR A 780 39.14 -9.89 -2.45
N PRO A 781 40.22 -10.12 -1.67
CA PRO A 781 40.99 -11.36 -1.75
C PRO A 781 40.10 -12.60 -1.53
N GLY A 782 40.07 -13.49 -2.52
CA GLY A 782 39.32 -14.75 -2.46
C GLY A 782 38.06 -14.80 -3.33
N TYR A 783 37.53 -13.68 -3.84
CA TYR A 783 36.37 -13.68 -4.74
C TYR A 783 36.78 -13.55 -6.21
N GLY A 784 36.22 -14.40 -7.07
CA GLY A 784 36.32 -14.30 -8.52
C GLY A 784 34.99 -13.87 -9.13
N VAL A 785 35.00 -12.91 -10.07
CA VAL A 785 33.80 -12.50 -10.82
C VAL A 785 33.61 -13.39 -12.03
N HIS A 786 32.42 -13.96 -12.15
CA HIS A 786 31.98 -14.79 -13.26
C HIS A 786 30.72 -14.19 -13.90
N TYR A 787 30.54 -14.48 -15.19
CA TYR A 787 29.38 -14.06 -15.97
C TYR A 787 28.63 -15.34 -16.40
N PRO A 788 27.45 -15.61 -15.83
CA PRO A 788 26.73 -16.88 -16.08
C PRO A 788 26.19 -16.98 -17.51
N ILE A 789 26.06 -15.85 -18.22
CA ILE A 789 25.59 -15.78 -19.60
C ILE A 789 26.71 -15.25 -20.50
N ARG A 790 26.96 -15.93 -21.63
CA ARG A 790 27.91 -15.53 -22.67
C ARG A 790 27.25 -15.65 -24.06
N HIS A 791 27.38 -14.62 -24.88
CA HIS A 791 26.77 -14.56 -26.22
C HIS A 791 25.26 -14.91 -26.24
N GLY A 792 24.53 -14.52 -25.20
CA GLY A 792 23.10 -14.81 -25.04
C GLY A 792 22.76 -16.18 -24.45
N MET A 793 23.73 -17.10 -24.30
CA MET A 793 23.49 -18.44 -23.75
C MET A 793 24.01 -18.58 -22.33
N ILE A 794 23.35 -19.42 -21.53
CA ILE A 794 23.80 -19.77 -20.17
C ILE A 794 25.01 -20.71 -20.30
N ASP A 795 26.13 -20.31 -19.72
CA ASP A 795 27.42 -21.02 -19.75
C ASP A 795 27.64 -21.83 -18.45
N ASN A 796 27.07 -21.37 -17.34
CA ASN A 796 27.15 -22.05 -16.04
C ASN A 796 25.82 -21.98 -15.29
N TRP A 797 25.16 -23.14 -15.18
CA TRP A 797 23.82 -23.27 -14.58
C TRP A 797 23.83 -23.09 -13.06
N ASP A 798 24.84 -23.58 -12.35
CA ASP A 798 24.96 -23.40 -10.88
C ASP A 798 25.05 -21.91 -10.51
N HIS A 799 25.84 -21.15 -11.28
CA HIS A 799 25.94 -19.70 -11.14
C HIS A 799 24.65 -18.98 -11.51
N MET A 800 23.90 -19.50 -12.50
CA MET A 800 22.63 -18.91 -12.93
C MET A 800 21.52 -19.14 -11.90
N GLU A 801 21.43 -20.33 -11.31
CA GLU A 801 20.49 -20.65 -10.23
C GLU A 801 20.70 -19.74 -9.02
N ARG A 802 21.95 -19.62 -8.53
CA ARG A 802 22.32 -18.68 -7.45
C ARG A 802 22.01 -17.23 -7.81
N TYR A 803 22.21 -16.85 -9.08
CA TYR A 803 21.90 -15.51 -9.57
C TYR A 803 20.39 -15.22 -9.52
N TRP A 804 19.56 -16.16 -9.96
CA TRP A 804 18.11 -16.03 -9.88
C TRP A 804 17.60 -16.03 -8.43
N GLU A 805 18.15 -16.87 -7.55
CA GLU A 805 17.79 -16.91 -6.13
C GLU A 805 17.95 -15.53 -5.46
N GLN A 806 19.13 -14.92 -5.57
CA GLN A 806 19.35 -13.57 -5.02
C GLN A 806 18.50 -12.51 -5.73
N THR A 807 18.27 -12.65 -7.03
CA THR A 807 17.40 -11.74 -7.78
C THR A 807 15.96 -11.76 -7.23
N ILE A 808 15.41 -12.94 -6.92
CA ILE A 808 14.05 -13.12 -6.42
C ILE A 808 13.95 -12.69 -4.94
N PHE A 809 14.77 -13.28 -4.07
CA PHE A 809 14.62 -13.10 -2.62
C PHE A 809 15.22 -11.79 -2.09
N LYS A 810 16.38 -11.36 -2.61
CA LYS A 810 17.06 -10.15 -2.12
C LYS A 810 16.57 -8.87 -2.82
N TYR A 811 16.51 -8.89 -4.15
CA TYR A 811 16.15 -7.70 -4.92
C TYR A 811 14.63 -7.53 -5.04
N LEU A 812 13.91 -8.52 -5.58
CA LEU A 812 12.46 -8.42 -5.76
C LEU A 812 11.67 -8.60 -4.45
N ARG A 813 12.26 -9.28 -3.46
CA ARG A 813 11.61 -9.61 -2.16
C ARG A 813 10.24 -10.27 -2.37
N ALA A 814 10.16 -11.16 -3.34
CA ALA A 814 8.94 -11.84 -3.72
C ALA A 814 9.01 -13.31 -3.29
N GLU A 815 7.86 -13.87 -2.93
CA GLU A 815 7.72 -15.31 -2.71
C GLU A 815 7.40 -15.98 -4.05
N PRO A 816 8.33 -16.76 -4.64
CA PRO A 816 8.18 -17.27 -6.00
C PRO A 816 6.92 -18.14 -6.22
N GLU A 817 6.44 -18.81 -5.17
CA GLU A 817 5.25 -19.68 -5.19
C GLU A 817 3.95 -18.93 -5.53
N ASP A 818 3.88 -17.63 -5.23
CA ASP A 818 2.70 -16.82 -5.45
C ASP A 818 2.66 -16.14 -6.84
N HIS A 819 3.76 -16.21 -7.61
CA HIS A 819 3.94 -15.46 -8.85
C HIS A 819 4.05 -16.35 -10.09
N TYR A 820 3.48 -15.85 -11.20
CA TYR A 820 3.85 -16.31 -12.54
C TYR A 820 5.13 -15.61 -13.00
N PHE A 821 5.97 -16.30 -13.77
CA PHE A 821 7.22 -15.77 -14.30
C PHE A 821 7.19 -15.72 -15.83
N LEU A 822 7.60 -14.57 -16.38
CA LEU A 822 7.98 -14.42 -17.78
C LEU A 822 9.50 -14.31 -17.86
N LEU A 823 10.14 -15.31 -18.44
CA LEU A 823 11.58 -15.32 -18.71
C LEU A 823 11.83 -15.05 -20.19
N THR A 824 12.87 -14.28 -20.49
CA THR A 824 13.25 -14.02 -21.88
C THR A 824 14.34 -14.97 -22.35
N GLU A 825 14.27 -15.41 -23.61
CA GLU A 825 15.34 -16.22 -24.23
C GLU A 825 15.80 -15.65 -25.58
N PRO A 826 17.07 -15.88 -25.97
CA PRO A 826 17.55 -15.54 -27.31
C PRO A 826 16.87 -16.40 -28.38
N PRO A 827 16.89 -15.96 -29.66
CA PRO A 827 16.48 -16.81 -30.76
C PRO A 827 17.35 -18.07 -30.85
N LEU A 828 16.76 -19.21 -31.24
CA LEU A 828 17.45 -20.50 -31.42
C LEU A 828 18.08 -21.11 -30.15
N ASN A 829 17.56 -20.76 -28.97
CA ASN A 829 17.96 -21.41 -27.72
C ASN A 829 17.68 -22.93 -27.78
N PRO A 830 18.67 -23.81 -27.48
CA PRO A 830 18.47 -25.26 -27.48
C PRO A 830 17.31 -25.67 -26.57
N PRO A 831 16.46 -26.63 -26.98
CA PRO A 831 15.34 -27.11 -26.16
C PRO A 831 15.79 -27.60 -24.77
N GLU A 832 16.99 -28.18 -24.66
CA GLU A 832 17.57 -28.66 -23.41
C GLU A 832 17.76 -27.53 -22.38
N ASN A 833 18.09 -26.32 -22.83
CA ASN A 833 18.23 -25.16 -21.93
C ASN A 833 16.87 -24.71 -21.38
N ARG A 834 15.79 -24.87 -22.15
CA ARG A 834 14.43 -24.55 -21.69
C ARG A 834 13.97 -25.56 -20.64
N GLU A 835 14.31 -26.83 -20.82
CA GLU A 835 14.07 -27.88 -19.82
C GLU A 835 14.80 -27.56 -18.51
N GLN A 836 16.09 -27.27 -18.56
CA GLN A 836 16.87 -26.93 -17.36
C GLN A 836 16.37 -25.66 -16.66
N THR A 837 15.91 -24.67 -17.43
CA THR A 837 15.26 -23.49 -16.86
C THR A 837 13.96 -23.84 -16.14
N ALA A 838 13.14 -24.71 -16.75
CA ALA A 838 11.89 -25.18 -16.16
C ALA A 838 12.14 -26.00 -14.89
N GLU A 839 13.14 -26.89 -14.89
CA GLU A 839 13.57 -27.66 -13.70
C GLU A 839 13.92 -26.72 -12.55
N ILE A 840 14.80 -25.74 -12.77
CA ILE A 840 15.19 -24.79 -11.70
C ILE A 840 13.98 -24.02 -11.16
N PHE A 841 13.15 -23.44 -12.05
CA PHE A 841 12.05 -22.60 -11.60
C PHE A 841 10.92 -23.39 -10.93
N PHE A 842 10.54 -24.56 -11.45
CA PHE A 842 9.45 -25.36 -10.86
C PHE A 842 9.90 -26.25 -9.71
N GLU A 843 11.15 -26.73 -9.68
CA GLU A 843 11.64 -27.63 -8.62
C GLU A 843 12.39 -26.89 -7.51
N SER A 844 13.27 -25.94 -7.85
CA SER A 844 14.04 -25.19 -6.84
C SER A 844 13.26 -24.00 -6.28
N PHE A 845 12.52 -23.26 -7.12
CA PHE A 845 11.76 -22.06 -6.69
C PHE A 845 10.26 -22.29 -6.52
N ASN A 846 9.75 -23.46 -6.90
CA ASN A 846 8.34 -23.85 -6.74
C ASN A 846 7.32 -22.82 -7.29
N ILE A 847 7.62 -22.21 -8.44
CA ILE A 847 6.79 -21.14 -9.01
C ILE A 847 5.39 -21.62 -9.44
N LYS A 848 4.44 -20.68 -9.47
CA LYS A 848 3.05 -20.92 -9.90
C LYS A 848 2.92 -21.29 -11.38
N GLY A 849 3.67 -20.61 -12.24
CA GLY A 849 3.66 -20.86 -13.68
C GLY A 849 4.73 -20.07 -14.44
N LEU A 850 5.15 -20.62 -15.58
CA LEU A 850 6.29 -20.15 -16.35
C LEU A 850 5.91 -19.90 -17.81
N TYR A 851 6.32 -18.75 -18.34
CA TYR A 851 6.29 -18.43 -19.75
C TYR A 851 7.69 -18.05 -20.23
N ILE A 852 8.22 -18.76 -21.22
CA ILE A 852 9.53 -18.46 -21.81
C ILE A 852 9.30 -17.79 -23.17
N ALA A 853 9.58 -16.49 -23.24
CA ALA A 853 9.30 -15.64 -24.38
C ALA A 853 10.56 -15.30 -25.18
N VAL A 854 10.47 -15.33 -26.50
CA VAL A 854 11.58 -14.94 -27.37
C VAL A 854 11.75 -13.41 -27.38
N GLN A 855 12.97 -12.94 -27.15
CA GLN A 855 13.29 -11.51 -27.01
C GLN A 855 12.78 -10.64 -28.17
N ALA A 856 12.88 -11.13 -29.41
CA ALA A 856 12.42 -10.40 -30.60
C ALA A 856 10.90 -10.15 -30.60
N VAL A 857 10.10 -11.15 -30.19
CA VAL A 857 8.64 -11.03 -30.15
C VAL A 857 8.23 -9.97 -29.11
N LEU A 858 8.91 -9.95 -27.96
CA LEU A 858 8.70 -8.93 -26.95
C LEU A 858 9.10 -7.53 -27.42
N ALA A 859 10.21 -7.40 -28.16
CA ALA A 859 10.61 -6.12 -28.74
C ALA A 859 9.57 -5.58 -29.75
N LEU A 860 8.95 -6.46 -30.55
CA LEU A 860 7.82 -6.08 -31.42
C LEU A 860 6.61 -5.62 -30.59
N ALA A 861 6.25 -6.33 -29.52
CA ALA A 861 5.16 -5.91 -28.63
C ALA A 861 5.42 -4.54 -27.98
N ALA A 862 6.68 -4.24 -27.62
CA ALA A 862 7.06 -2.93 -27.09
C ALA A 862 6.83 -1.78 -28.08
N SER A 863 6.94 -2.05 -29.38
CA SER A 863 6.72 -1.06 -30.44
C SER A 863 5.28 -0.55 -30.51
N TRP A 864 4.29 -1.29 -29.99
CA TRP A 864 2.88 -0.88 -29.95
C TRP A 864 2.63 0.41 -29.17
N SER A 865 3.57 0.81 -28.31
CA SER A 865 3.53 2.08 -27.58
C SER A 865 3.92 3.30 -28.43
N SER A 866 4.46 3.08 -29.64
CA SER A 866 4.85 4.15 -30.56
C SER A 866 3.65 4.69 -31.31
N SER A 867 3.49 6.02 -31.35
CA SER A 867 2.41 6.68 -32.11
C SER A 867 2.50 6.48 -33.62
N ARG A 868 3.61 5.92 -34.13
CA ARG A 868 3.80 5.56 -35.54
C ARG A 868 3.20 4.20 -35.92
N VAL A 869 2.87 3.36 -34.93
CA VAL A 869 2.30 2.04 -35.16
C VAL A 869 0.78 2.13 -35.12
N THR A 870 0.13 1.92 -36.27
CA THR A 870 -1.34 1.88 -36.39
C THR A 870 -1.91 0.49 -36.16
N ASP A 871 -1.15 -0.55 -36.54
CA ASP A 871 -1.57 -1.95 -36.47
C ASP A 871 -0.72 -2.68 -35.42
N ARG A 872 -1.35 -3.25 -34.38
CA ARG A 872 -0.68 -4.03 -33.32
C ARG A 872 -0.31 -5.43 -33.80
N THR A 873 0.51 -5.50 -34.84
CA THR A 873 0.98 -6.75 -35.43
C THR A 873 2.23 -7.29 -34.73
N LEU A 874 2.39 -8.61 -34.71
CA LEU A 874 3.62 -9.31 -34.34
C LEU A 874 4.44 -9.74 -35.57
N THR A 875 4.14 -9.16 -36.74
CA THR A 875 4.93 -9.34 -37.97
C THR A 875 5.86 -8.14 -38.16
N GLY A 876 7.17 -8.38 -38.19
CA GLY A 876 8.19 -7.35 -38.33
C GLY A 876 9.61 -7.90 -38.23
N THR A 877 10.61 -7.09 -38.60
CA THR A 877 12.03 -7.44 -38.46
C THR A 877 12.61 -6.73 -37.25
N VAL A 878 13.13 -7.47 -36.27
CA VAL A 878 13.78 -6.90 -35.09
C VAL A 878 15.28 -6.85 -35.28
N ILE A 879 15.87 -5.69 -35.01
CA ILE A 879 17.32 -5.52 -34.94
C ILE A 879 17.64 -5.29 -33.47
N ASP A 880 18.17 -6.32 -32.83
CA ASP A 880 18.54 -6.27 -31.42
C ASP A 880 20.05 -6.20 -31.27
N SER A 881 20.57 -5.06 -30.79
CA SER A 881 22.00 -4.83 -30.62
C SER A 881 22.32 -4.56 -29.14
N GLY A 882 22.77 -5.62 -28.47
CA GLY A 882 23.16 -5.62 -27.06
C GLY A 882 24.65 -5.37 -26.84
N ASP A 883 25.16 -5.77 -25.67
CA ASP A 883 26.59 -5.67 -25.33
C ASP A 883 27.45 -6.69 -26.09
N GLY A 884 26.95 -7.92 -26.29
CA GLY A 884 27.76 -9.05 -26.76
C GLY A 884 27.53 -9.50 -28.22
N VAL A 885 26.37 -9.21 -28.81
CA VAL A 885 26.03 -9.63 -30.18
C VAL A 885 24.92 -8.73 -30.74
N THR A 886 24.89 -8.58 -32.07
CA THR A 886 23.76 -7.96 -32.79
C THR A 886 23.03 -9.00 -33.64
N HIS A 887 21.71 -9.05 -33.52
CA HIS A 887 20.85 -9.97 -34.24
C HIS A 887 19.89 -9.24 -35.16
N VAL A 888 19.67 -9.81 -36.36
CA VAL A 888 18.58 -9.41 -37.25
C VAL A 888 17.61 -10.58 -37.36
N ILE A 889 16.41 -10.40 -36.81
CA ILE A 889 15.45 -11.47 -36.54
C ILE A 889 14.12 -11.14 -37.23
N PRO A 890 13.75 -11.87 -38.30
CA PRO A 890 12.44 -11.72 -38.93
C PRO A 890 11.37 -12.51 -38.18
N CYS A 891 10.28 -11.85 -37.79
CA CYS A 891 9.13 -12.48 -37.15
C CYS A 891 7.87 -12.30 -38.00
N ALA A 892 7.05 -13.34 -38.10
CA ALA A 892 5.75 -13.31 -38.75
C ALA A 892 4.70 -13.87 -37.78
N GLU A 893 3.69 -13.06 -37.44
CA GLU A 893 2.58 -13.45 -36.55
C GLU A 893 3.06 -14.06 -35.22
N GLY A 894 4.16 -13.53 -34.67
CA GLY A 894 4.76 -14.04 -33.43
C GLY A 894 5.70 -15.23 -33.59
N TYR A 895 5.79 -15.83 -34.79
CA TYR A 895 6.79 -16.85 -35.11
C TYR A 895 8.10 -16.24 -35.58
N VAL A 896 9.21 -16.75 -35.08
CA VAL A 896 10.55 -16.40 -35.56
C VAL A 896 10.92 -17.27 -36.76
N ILE A 897 11.28 -16.65 -37.89
CA ILE A 897 11.72 -17.36 -39.09
C ILE A 897 13.19 -17.72 -38.94
N GLY A 898 13.46 -18.82 -38.23
CA GLY A 898 14.81 -19.25 -37.83
C GLY A 898 15.82 -19.37 -38.98
N SER A 899 15.38 -19.83 -40.16
CA SER A 899 16.25 -20.00 -41.34
C SER A 899 16.79 -18.70 -41.92
N ALA A 900 16.17 -17.56 -41.61
CA ALA A 900 16.54 -16.25 -42.14
C ALA A 900 17.29 -15.38 -41.12
N ILE A 901 17.50 -15.85 -39.87
CA ILE A 901 18.22 -15.08 -38.84
C ILE A 901 19.67 -14.89 -39.25
N LYS A 902 20.20 -13.68 -39.04
CA LYS A 902 21.64 -13.38 -39.19
C LYS A 902 22.20 -12.82 -37.89
N HIS A 903 23.39 -13.31 -37.55
CA HIS A 903 24.20 -12.82 -36.43
C HIS A 903 25.31 -11.91 -36.97
N ILE A 904 25.50 -10.77 -36.32
CA ILE A 904 26.52 -9.79 -36.67
C ILE A 904 27.56 -9.81 -35.54
N PRO A 905 28.85 -10.04 -35.84
CA PRO A 905 29.93 -10.10 -34.85
C PRO A 905 30.39 -8.70 -34.41
N ILE A 906 29.43 -7.78 -34.26
CA ILE A 906 29.65 -6.39 -33.84
C ILE A 906 28.57 -6.05 -32.82
N ALA A 907 28.97 -5.66 -31.63
CA ALA A 907 28.07 -5.28 -30.54
C ALA A 907 28.62 -4.16 -29.67
N GLY A 908 27.92 -3.86 -28.57
CA GLY A 908 28.29 -2.77 -27.65
C GLY A 908 29.72 -2.85 -27.13
N ARG A 909 30.22 -4.05 -26.86
CA ARG A 909 31.60 -4.29 -26.41
C ARG A 909 32.64 -4.00 -27.49
N ASP A 910 32.38 -4.42 -28.72
CA ASP A 910 33.25 -4.16 -29.87
C ASP A 910 33.36 -2.66 -30.15
N ILE A 911 32.24 -1.94 -30.07
CA ILE A 911 32.22 -0.48 -30.21
C ILE A 911 33.06 0.18 -29.11
N SER A 912 32.89 -0.24 -27.85
CA SER A 912 33.68 0.27 -26.73
C SER A 912 35.18 0.00 -26.93
N GLN A 913 35.54 -1.18 -27.46
CA GLN A 913 36.94 -1.53 -27.74
C GLN A 913 37.50 -0.70 -28.91
N PHE A 914 36.70 -0.43 -29.94
CA PHE A 914 37.06 0.43 -31.05
C PHE A 914 37.28 1.88 -30.59
N VAL A 915 36.38 2.43 -29.78
CA VAL A 915 36.54 3.76 -29.15
C VAL A 915 37.83 3.81 -28.32
N LEU A 916 38.09 2.78 -27.51
CA LEU A 916 39.32 2.69 -26.73
C LEU A 916 40.57 2.74 -27.60
N ASN A 917 40.58 2.01 -28.72
CA ASN A 917 41.71 2.00 -29.65
C ASN A 917 41.92 3.39 -30.30
N LEU A 918 40.86 4.04 -30.79
CA LEU A 918 40.93 5.38 -31.38
C LEU A 918 41.49 6.41 -30.39
N MET A 919 41.02 6.37 -29.15
CA MET A 919 41.49 7.29 -28.10
C MET A 919 42.93 6.96 -27.66
N ARG A 920 43.35 5.70 -27.73
CA ARG A 920 44.72 5.27 -27.46
C ARG A 920 45.69 5.75 -28.53
N GLU A 921 45.32 5.64 -29.81
CA GLU A 921 46.12 6.14 -30.94
C GLU A 921 46.35 7.65 -30.88
N ARG A 922 45.35 8.39 -30.39
CA ARG A 922 45.45 9.83 -30.14
C ARG A 922 46.25 10.21 -28.88
N GLY A 923 46.66 9.23 -28.07
CA GLY A 923 47.41 9.46 -26.83
C GLY A 923 46.57 9.89 -25.62
N GLU A 924 45.25 10.01 -25.78
CA GLU A 924 44.33 10.47 -24.73
C GLU A 924 44.24 9.51 -23.53
N MET A 925 44.40 8.21 -23.81
CA MET A 925 44.32 7.16 -22.78
C MET A 925 45.56 7.07 -21.88
N ALA A 926 46.63 7.79 -22.19
CA ALA A 926 47.86 7.79 -21.38
C ALA A 926 47.64 8.35 -19.96
N ASN A 927 46.65 9.24 -19.80
CA ASN A 927 46.30 9.86 -18.51
C ASN A 927 45.22 9.07 -17.74
N VAL A 928 44.76 7.95 -18.28
CA VAL A 928 43.69 7.12 -17.69
C VAL A 928 44.28 5.81 -17.16
N PRO A 929 43.98 5.43 -15.90
CA PRO A 929 44.42 4.16 -15.34
C PRO A 929 44.00 2.97 -16.22
N PRO A 930 44.89 2.00 -16.52
CA PRO A 930 44.58 0.86 -17.40
C PRO A 930 43.29 0.11 -17.03
N GLU A 931 43.00 -0.02 -15.74
CA GLU A 931 41.80 -0.66 -15.20
C GLU A 931 40.50 0.11 -15.48
N ASP A 932 40.58 1.42 -15.71
CA ASP A 932 39.44 2.32 -15.94
C ASP A 932 39.23 2.64 -17.43
N GLN A 933 40.21 2.33 -18.30
CA GLN A 933 40.19 2.70 -19.72
C GLN A 933 38.94 2.18 -20.47
N LEU A 934 38.58 0.91 -20.30
CA LEU A 934 37.42 0.33 -20.99
C LEU A 934 36.10 0.94 -20.48
N ARG A 935 36.01 1.24 -19.18
CA ARG A 935 34.84 1.90 -18.57
C ARG A 935 34.68 3.33 -19.11
N VAL A 936 35.78 4.06 -19.26
CA VAL A 936 35.79 5.40 -19.85
C VAL A 936 35.35 5.35 -21.31
N ALA A 937 35.89 4.43 -22.11
CA ALA A 937 35.50 4.26 -23.51
C ALA A 937 34.00 3.95 -23.66
N SER A 938 33.44 3.09 -22.79
CA SER A 938 32.00 2.83 -22.76
C SER A 938 31.16 4.07 -22.43
N LYS A 939 31.60 4.90 -21.47
CA LYS A 939 30.92 6.18 -21.17
C LYS A 939 31.02 7.17 -22.32
N VAL A 940 32.15 7.22 -23.00
CA VAL A 940 32.36 8.09 -24.17
C VAL A 940 31.41 7.68 -25.31
N LYS A 941 31.33 6.37 -25.58
CA LYS A 941 30.37 5.79 -26.52
C LYS A 941 28.94 6.21 -26.20
N GLU A 942 28.51 6.04 -24.95
CA GLU A 942 27.12 6.28 -24.53
C GLU A 942 26.74 7.78 -24.53
N ASN A 943 27.64 8.66 -24.11
CA ASN A 943 27.30 10.07 -23.89
C ASN A 943 27.54 10.98 -25.09
N TYR A 944 28.52 10.65 -25.96
CA TYR A 944 28.99 11.59 -26.99
C TYR A 944 28.85 11.11 -28.43
N SER A 945 28.53 9.83 -28.66
CA SER A 945 28.54 9.24 -30.00
C SER A 945 27.21 9.37 -30.75
N TYR A 946 27.27 9.54 -32.07
CA TYR A 946 26.11 9.74 -32.95
C TYR A 946 26.39 9.26 -34.38
N VAL A 947 25.35 8.92 -35.14
CA VAL A 947 25.48 8.52 -36.54
C VAL A 947 25.48 9.75 -37.45
N CYS A 948 26.53 9.89 -38.27
CA CYS A 948 26.64 10.95 -39.27
C CYS A 948 25.94 10.58 -40.59
N GLN A 949 25.62 11.57 -41.42
CA GLN A 949 24.99 11.32 -42.74
C GLN A 949 25.99 11.01 -43.84
N ASP A 950 27.17 11.63 -43.77
CA ASP A 950 28.27 11.57 -44.72
C ASP A 950 29.58 11.72 -43.93
N ILE A 951 30.36 10.64 -43.90
CA ILE A 951 31.59 10.55 -43.12
C ILE A 951 32.66 11.54 -43.60
N VAL A 952 32.79 11.75 -44.91
CA VAL A 952 33.81 12.64 -45.50
C VAL A 952 33.53 14.08 -45.13
N ARG A 953 32.25 14.48 -45.17
CA ARG A 953 31.83 15.81 -44.75
C ARG A 953 32.02 16.02 -43.24
N GLU A 954 31.77 14.99 -42.43
CA GLU A 954 31.95 15.07 -40.98
C GLU A 954 33.43 15.20 -40.60
N PHE A 955 34.34 14.48 -41.27
CA PHE A 955 35.79 14.65 -41.08
C PHE A 955 36.25 16.08 -41.35
N ARG A 956 35.87 16.67 -42.50
CA ARG A 956 36.25 18.05 -42.85
C ARG A 956 35.81 19.05 -41.78
N LYS A 957 34.61 18.87 -41.23
CA LYS A 957 34.07 19.74 -40.17
C LYS A 957 34.90 19.68 -38.88
N TYR A 958 35.40 18.49 -38.49
CA TYR A 958 36.27 18.34 -37.33
C TYR A 958 37.70 18.85 -37.59
N ASP A 959 38.21 18.70 -38.81
CA ASP A 959 39.52 19.21 -39.21
C ASP A 959 39.56 20.75 -39.31
N GLU A 960 38.49 21.37 -39.83
CA GLU A 960 38.38 22.83 -40.03
C GLU A 960 38.13 23.58 -38.71
N GLU A 961 37.33 23.03 -37.79
CA GLU A 961 36.93 23.69 -36.54
C GLU A 961 37.07 22.75 -35.30
N PRO A 962 38.27 22.24 -34.97
CA PRO A 962 38.45 21.23 -33.91
C PRO A 962 37.99 21.72 -32.52
N LEU A 963 38.26 22.98 -32.17
CA LEU A 963 37.87 23.57 -30.86
C LEU A 963 36.36 23.63 -30.61
N LYS A 964 35.54 23.52 -31.66
CA LYS A 964 34.08 23.58 -31.58
C LYS A 964 33.42 22.20 -31.50
N TYR A 965 34.09 21.18 -32.03
CA TYR A 965 33.51 19.84 -32.21
C TYR A 965 34.16 18.76 -31.35
N PHE A 966 35.34 19.03 -30.79
CA PHE A 966 35.90 18.22 -29.71
C PHE A 966 35.19 18.56 -28.40
N GLU A 967 34.77 17.52 -27.68
CA GLU A 967 34.15 17.65 -26.36
C GLU A 967 35.16 17.22 -25.29
N ARG A 968 34.94 17.63 -24.04
CA ARG A 968 35.80 17.22 -22.93
C ARG A 968 35.06 16.27 -22.00
N PHE A 969 35.66 15.10 -21.74
CA PHE A 969 35.22 14.17 -20.72
C PHE A 969 36.06 14.36 -19.46
N GLU A 970 35.40 14.54 -18.31
CA GLU A 970 36.05 14.61 -17.01
C GLU A 970 35.84 13.31 -16.23
N GLY A 971 36.92 12.75 -15.70
CA GLY A 971 36.92 11.54 -14.91
C GLY A 971 37.74 11.70 -13.62
N GLU A 972 37.55 10.76 -12.70
CA GLU A 972 38.28 10.69 -11.45
C GLU A 972 38.96 9.33 -11.30
N HIS A 973 40.20 9.35 -10.83
CA HIS A 973 40.99 8.15 -10.58
C HIS A 973 40.41 7.38 -9.40
N SER A 974 40.01 6.12 -9.64
CA SER A 974 39.29 5.27 -8.67
C SER A 974 40.03 4.99 -7.35
N VAL A 975 41.37 5.00 -7.36
CA VAL A 975 42.22 4.80 -6.16
C VAL A 975 42.80 6.11 -5.59
N THR A 976 43.19 7.08 -6.43
CA THR A 976 43.93 8.29 -5.96
C THR A 976 43.07 9.55 -5.87
N GLY A 977 41.83 9.52 -6.35
CA GLY A 977 40.92 10.68 -6.36
C GLY A 977 41.36 11.84 -7.27
N ARG A 978 42.42 11.68 -8.05
CA ARG A 978 42.89 12.71 -8.98
C ARG A 978 41.96 12.81 -10.17
N LYS A 979 41.52 14.04 -10.48
CA LYS A 979 40.74 14.33 -11.68
C LYS A 979 41.62 14.32 -12.93
N TYR A 980 41.11 13.74 -14.00
CA TYR A 980 41.71 13.80 -15.33
C TYR A 980 40.66 14.28 -16.35
N GLY A 981 41.12 14.93 -17.40
CA GLY A 981 40.29 15.36 -18.53
C GLY A 981 40.80 14.73 -19.81
N ILE A 982 39.88 14.32 -20.69
CA ILE A 982 40.17 13.69 -21.97
C ILE A 982 39.39 14.41 -23.07
N ASP A 983 40.05 14.64 -24.21
CA ASP A 983 39.39 15.24 -25.37
C ASP A 983 38.76 14.18 -26.28
N VAL A 984 37.43 14.28 -26.44
CA VAL A 984 36.59 13.37 -27.21
C VAL A 984 36.35 13.93 -28.61
N GLY A 985 36.92 13.28 -29.63
CA GLY A 985 37.04 13.79 -31.01
C GLY A 985 36.28 12.95 -32.05
N TYR A 986 37.02 12.37 -33.00
CA TYR A 986 36.48 11.63 -34.15
C TYR A 986 35.69 10.37 -33.76
N GLU A 987 36.03 9.76 -32.62
CA GLU A 987 35.34 8.60 -32.07
C GLU A 987 33.83 8.83 -31.89
N ARG A 988 33.38 10.10 -31.77
CA ARG A 988 31.96 10.46 -31.67
C ARG A 988 31.14 9.98 -32.86
N PHE A 989 31.63 10.15 -34.09
CA PHE A 989 30.89 9.73 -35.28
C PHE A 989 31.42 8.42 -35.89
N LEU A 990 32.66 8.04 -35.60
CA LEU A 990 33.23 6.77 -36.05
C LEU A 990 32.71 5.56 -35.26
N ALA A 991 32.43 5.72 -33.96
CA ALA A 991 31.99 4.62 -33.11
C ALA A 991 30.78 3.85 -33.68
N PRO A 992 29.68 4.49 -34.10
CA PRO A 992 28.55 3.76 -34.68
C PRO A 992 28.70 3.49 -36.18
N GLU A 993 29.71 4.06 -36.87
CA GLU A 993 29.90 3.83 -38.30
C GLU A 993 30.32 2.38 -38.61
N ILE A 994 30.86 1.65 -37.63
CA ILE A 994 31.19 0.23 -37.80
C ILE A 994 29.99 -0.65 -38.19
N PHE A 995 28.74 -0.19 -37.97
CA PHE A 995 27.54 -0.88 -38.47
C PHE A 995 27.27 -0.62 -39.95
N PHE A 996 27.74 0.49 -40.50
CA PHE A 996 27.46 0.94 -41.87
C PHE A 996 28.67 0.78 -42.81
N ASN A 997 29.89 0.82 -42.27
CA ASN A 997 31.15 0.56 -42.93
C ASN A 997 32.03 -0.31 -42.02
N PRO A 998 31.70 -1.61 -41.87
CA PRO A 998 32.40 -2.50 -40.93
C PRO A 998 33.89 -2.73 -41.24
N GLU A 999 34.32 -2.45 -42.48
CA GLU A 999 35.72 -2.54 -42.92
C GLU A 999 36.69 -1.65 -42.14
N ILE A 1000 36.18 -0.63 -41.42
CA ILE A 1000 37.02 0.25 -40.58
C ILE A 1000 37.44 -0.41 -39.26
N TYR A 1001 36.76 -1.49 -38.86
CA TYR A 1001 36.99 -2.19 -37.59
C TYR A 1001 37.44 -3.64 -37.81
N SER A 1002 36.83 -4.35 -38.75
CA SER A 1002 37.07 -5.78 -38.99
C SER A 1002 37.57 -6.02 -40.41
N SER A 1003 38.63 -6.81 -40.56
CA SER A 1003 39.07 -7.34 -41.86
C SER A 1003 38.23 -8.51 -42.36
N ASP A 1004 37.52 -9.17 -41.43
CA ASP A 1004 36.86 -10.46 -41.69
C ASP A 1004 35.36 -10.29 -41.96
N PHE A 1005 34.75 -9.23 -41.41
CA PHE A 1005 33.34 -8.92 -41.58
C PHE A 1005 33.19 -7.58 -42.30
N LEU A 1006 32.75 -7.62 -43.56
CA LEU A 1006 32.73 -6.47 -44.47
C LEU A 1006 31.32 -6.05 -44.92
N THR A 1007 30.27 -6.73 -44.47
CA THR A 1007 28.90 -6.49 -44.95
C THR A 1007 28.18 -5.46 -44.07
N PRO A 1008 27.71 -4.31 -44.62
CA PRO A 1008 26.94 -3.33 -43.87
C PRO A 1008 25.61 -3.84 -43.32
N LEU A 1009 25.18 -3.31 -42.17
CA LEU A 1009 23.90 -3.65 -41.54
C LEU A 1009 22.68 -3.52 -42.47
N PRO A 1010 22.52 -2.46 -43.30
CA PRO A 1010 21.38 -2.37 -44.21
C PRO A 1010 21.29 -3.52 -45.22
N GLU A 1011 22.44 -4.02 -45.71
CA GLU A 1011 22.46 -5.15 -46.65
C GLU A 1011 22.06 -6.46 -45.96
N ILE A 1012 22.49 -6.65 -44.72
CA ILE A 1012 22.12 -7.83 -43.92
C ILE A 1012 20.62 -7.83 -43.62
N VAL A 1013 20.06 -6.67 -43.26
CA VAL A 1013 18.61 -6.53 -43.04
C VAL A 1013 17.83 -6.84 -44.30
N ASP A 1014 18.29 -6.34 -45.45
CA ASP A 1014 17.67 -6.65 -46.74
C ASP A 1014 17.75 -8.15 -47.07
N ASP A 1015 18.91 -8.78 -46.88
CA ASP A 1015 19.14 -10.21 -47.11
C ASP A 1015 18.23 -11.10 -46.22
N VAL A 1016 18.12 -10.77 -44.94
CA VAL A 1016 17.23 -11.44 -43.97
C VAL A 1016 15.78 -11.41 -44.43
N ILE A 1017 15.31 -10.24 -44.87
CA ILE A 1017 13.93 -10.09 -45.35
C ILE A 1017 13.75 -10.80 -46.69
N GLN A 1018 14.73 -10.79 -47.58
CA GLN A 1018 14.67 -11.51 -48.86
C GLN A 1018 14.75 -13.03 -48.71
N GLN A 1019 15.38 -13.57 -47.66
CA GLN A 1019 15.39 -15.00 -47.35
C GLN A 1019 14.07 -15.48 -46.71
N SER A 1020 13.24 -14.54 -46.22
CA SER A 1020 11.93 -14.85 -45.66
C SER A 1020 10.88 -15.19 -46.75
N PRO A 1021 9.78 -15.89 -46.42
CA PRO A 1021 8.70 -16.19 -47.38
C PRO A 1021 8.12 -14.92 -48.03
N ILE A 1022 7.72 -15.01 -49.30
CA ILE A 1022 7.33 -13.84 -50.11
C ILE A 1022 6.17 -13.06 -49.48
N ASP A 1023 5.19 -13.76 -48.89
CA ASP A 1023 3.94 -13.16 -48.40
C ASP A 1023 4.16 -12.24 -47.18
N VAL A 1024 5.21 -12.47 -46.40
CA VAL A 1024 5.49 -11.69 -45.18
C VAL A 1024 6.47 -10.53 -45.42
N ARG A 1025 7.23 -10.53 -46.53
CA ARG A 1025 8.31 -9.56 -46.77
C ARG A 1025 7.85 -8.11 -46.69
N ARG A 1026 6.66 -7.81 -47.22
CA ARG A 1026 6.09 -6.45 -47.17
C ARG A 1026 5.86 -5.98 -45.73
N GLY A 1027 5.33 -6.86 -44.88
CA GLY A 1027 5.15 -6.60 -43.45
C GLY A 1027 6.49 -6.43 -42.72
N LEU A 1028 7.48 -7.25 -43.07
CA LEU A 1028 8.84 -7.18 -42.50
C LEU A 1028 9.54 -5.84 -42.83
N TYR A 1029 9.48 -5.35 -44.07
CA TYR A 1029 10.02 -4.03 -44.44
C TYR A 1029 9.27 -2.87 -43.80
N LYS A 1030 7.94 -2.98 -43.69
CA LYS A 1030 7.09 -1.94 -43.12
C LYS A 1030 7.30 -1.80 -41.61
N ASN A 1031 7.74 -2.85 -40.92
CA ASN A 1031 7.83 -2.89 -39.46
C ASN A 1031 9.21 -3.35 -38.98
N ILE A 1032 10.24 -2.52 -39.18
CA ILE A 1032 11.59 -2.80 -38.68
C ILE A 1032 11.77 -2.16 -37.31
N VAL A 1033 11.82 -2.96 -36.25
CA VAL A 1033 11.90 -2.48 -34.86
C VAL A 1033 13.33 -2.55 -34.35
N LEU A 1034 13.81 -1.43 -33.82
CA LEU A 1034 15.13 -1.34 -33.21
C LEU A 1034 15.04 -1.65 -31.71
N SER A 1035 15.89 -2.55 -31.22
CA SER A 1035 16.02 -2.94 -29.81
C SER A 1035 17.49 -2.93 -29.37
N GLY A 1036 17.72 -2.72 -28.08
CA GLY A 1036 19.05 -2.78 -27.48
C GLY A 1036 19.79 -1.45 -27.48
N GLY A 1037 20.70 -1.29 -26.51
CA GLY A 1037 21.37 -0.03 -26.21
C GLY A 1037 22.23 0.50 -27.36
N SER A 1038 22.82 -0.38 -28.17
CA SER A 1038 23.69 0.02 -29.29
C SER A 1038 22.91 0.55 -30.50
N THR A 1039 21.57 0.46 -30.51
CA THR A 1039 20.72 1.10 -31.54
C THR A 1039 20.27 2.52 -31.16
N MET A 1040 20.63 2.99 -29.96
CA MET A 1040 20.21 4.29 -29.40
C MET A 1040 21.01 5.48 -29.91
N PHE A 1041 22.04 5.28 -30.73
CA PHE A 1041 22.82 6.39 -31.28
C PHE A 1041 21.91 7.35 -32.04
N GLN A 1042 22.15 8.65 -31.84
CA GLN A 1042 21.36 9.67 -32.53
C GLN A 1042 21.43 9.45 -34.04
N HIS A 1043 20.28 9.55 -34.71
CA HIS A 1043 20.09 9.34 -36.15
C HIS A 1043 20.31 7.91 -36.70
N PHE A 1044 20.59 6.91 -35.86
CA PHE A 1044 20.80 5.51 -36.30
C PHE A 1044 19.66 4.97 -37.15
N GLY A 1045 18.42 5.04 -36.66
CA GLY A 1045 17.25 4.55 -37.41
C GLY A 1045 16.99 5.31 -38.71
N ASN A 1046 17.27 6.61 -38.76
CA ASN A 1046 17.10 7.42 -39.97
C ASN A 1046 18.12 7.03 -41.05
N ARG A 1047 19.38 6.81 -40.67
CA ARG A 1047 20.45 6.33 -41.56
C ARG A 1047 20.10 4.96 -42.12
N LEU A 1048 19.73 4.01 -41.25
CA LEU A 1048 19.32 2.67 -41.65
C LEU A 1048 18.12 2.69 -42.60
N LYS A 1049 17.08 3.46 -42.31
CA LYS A 1049 15.89 3.60 -43.16
C LYS A 1049 16.26 4.12 -44.56
N ARG A 1050 17.10 5.16 -44.63
CA ARG A 1050 17.55 5.77 -45.90
C ARG A 1050 18.31 4.76 -46.74
N ASP A 1051 19.33 4.13 -46.16
CA ASP A 1051 20.23 3.23 -46.89
C ASP A 1051 19.49 1.95 -47.33
N LEU A 1052 18.59 1.42 -46.50
CA LEU A 1052 17.73 0.29 -46.84
C LEU A 1052 16.71 0.64 -47.93
N LYS A 1053 16.08 1.81 -47.88
CA LYS A 1053 15.15 2.26 -48.92
C LYS A 1053 15.84 2.38 -50.28
N GLN A 1054 17.08 2.87 -50.32
CA GLN A 1054 17.89 2.91 -51.54
C GLN A 1054 18.25 1.51 -52.07
N LEU A 1055 18.49 0.52 -51.20
CA LEU A 1055 18.70 -0.87 -51.62
C LEU A 1055 17.44 -1.47 -52.24
N VAL A 1056 16.29 -1.29 -51.57
CA VAL A 1056 14.98 -1.78 -52.03
C VAL A 1056 14.59 -1.14 -53.36
N ASP A 1057 14.73 0.18 -53.50
CA ASP A 1057 14.39 0.90 -54.73
C ASP A 1057 15.26 0.47 -55.91
N ARG A 1058 16.58 0.38 -55.72
CA ARG A 1058 17.50 -0.13 -56.75
C ARG A 1058 17.12 -1.53 -57.21
N ARG A 1059 16.73 -2.42 -56.28
CA ARG A 1059 16.27 -3.77 -56.62
C ARG A 1059 14.95 -3.77 -57.39
N LEU A 1060 13.99 -2.93 -56.99
CA LEU A 1060 12.71 -2.78 -57.69
C LEU A 1060 12.90 -2.21 -59.10
N ASP A 1061 13.76 -1.21 -59.27
CA ASP A 1061 14.10 -0.61 -60.55
C ASP A 1061 14.77 -1.64 -61.48
N ALA A 1062 15.74 -2.41 -60.96
CA ALA A 1062 16.41 -3.48 -61.71
C ALA A 1062 15.40 -4.57 -62.14
N SER A 1063 14.46 -4.93 -61.27
CA SER A 1063 13.42 -5.93 -61.54
C SER A 1063 12.42 -5.43 -62.59
N ALA A 1064 12.06 -4.14 -62.55
CA ALA A 1064 11.20 -3.50 -63.53
C ALA A 1064 11.85 -3.41 -64.91
N LEU A 1065 13.16 -3.13 -64.95
CA LEU A 1065 13.95 -3.09 -66.20
C LEU A 1065 14.05 -4.48 -66.83
N ALA A 1066 14.25 -5.53 -66.02
CA ALA A 1066 14.34 -6.92 -66.48
C ALA A 1066 13.00 -7.50 -66.94
N SER A 1067 11.86 -7.04 -66.41
CA SER A 1067 10.53 -7.60 -66.66
C SER A 1067 9.75 -6.93 -67.81
N GLY A 1068 10.37 -6.03 -68.59
CA GLY A 1068 9.77 -5.49 -69.81
C GLY A 1068 8.53 -4.60 -69.61
N SER A 1069 8.52 -3.73 -68.60
CA SER A 1069 7.49 -2.68 -68.35
C SER A 1069 6.05 -3.12 -68.06
N ALA A 1070 5.71 -4.41 -68.12
CA ALA A 1070 4.31 -4.87 -67.98
C ALA A 1070 3.80 -4.98 -66.52
N LEU A 1071 4.69 -5.05 -65.52
CA LEU A 1071 4.34 -5.00 -64.10
C LEU A 1071 5.11 -3.89 -63.39
N LYS A 1072 4.48 -2.72 -63.18
CA LYS A 1072 4.97 -1.74 -62.21
C LYS A 1072 4.61 -2.21 -60.81
N SER A 1073 5.61 -2.49 -59.98
CA SER A 1073 5.43 -2.80 -58.55
C SER A 1073 4.71 -1.64 -57.84
N SER A 1074 3.84 -1.95 -56.88
CA SER A 1074 3.13 -0.98 -56.04
C SER A 1074 4.04 -0.21 -55.05
N GLY A 1075 5.37 -0.35 -55.17
CA GLY A 1075 6.34 0.09 -54.18
C GLY A 1075 6.35 -0.80 -52.94
N VAL A 1076 7.45 -0.75 -52.18
CA VAL A 1076 7.57 -1.36 -50.85
C VAL A 1076 7.80 -0.24 -49.85
N GLU A 1077 6.93 -0.14 -48.86
CA GLU A 1077 7.11 0.78 -47.75
C GLU A 1077 8.18 0.23 -46.81
N VAL A 1078 9.19 1.04 -46.52
CA VAL A 1078 10.26 0.71 -45.57
C VAL A 1078 10.14 1.67 -44.41
N ASP A 1079 9.91 1.14 -43.20
CA ASP A 1079 9.90 1.95 -41.99
C ASP A 1079 10.75 1.33 -40.89
N VAL A 1080 11.46 2.21 -40.17
CA VAL A 1080 12.32 1.86 -39.04
C VAL A 1080 11.80 2.56 -37.81
N ILE A 1081 11.36 1.77 -36.84
CA ILE A 1081 10.65 2.20 -35.66
C ILE A 1081 11.61 2.21 -34.48
N SER A 1082 11.86 3.42 -33.99
CA SER A 1082 12.52 3.69 -32.70
C SER A 1082 11.48 4.15 -31.69
N HIS A 1083 11.60 3.73 -30.44
CA HIS A 1083 10.71 4.16 -29.35
C HIS A 1083 11.51 4.54 -28.10
N LYS A 1084 10.90 5.35 -27.21
CA LYS A 1084 11.60 5.91 -26.03
C LYS A 1084 12.15 4.87 -25.04
N ARG A 1085 11.70 3.61 -25.13
CA ARG A 1085 12.01 2.51 -24.19
C ARG A 1085 12.94 1.46 -24.80
N GLN A 1086 13.62 1.77 -25.91
CA GLN A 1086 14.51 0.87 -26.65
C GLN A 1086 15.59 0.19 -25.79
N ARG A 1087 16.10 0.89 -24.76
CA ARG A 1087 17.08 0.35 -23.79
C ARG A 1087 16.60 -0.93 -23.07
N TYR A 1088 15.29 -1.06 -22.88
CA TYR A 1088 14.65 -2.19 -22.19
C TYR A 1088 13.38 -2.62 -22.92
N ALA A 1089 13.40 -2.56 -24.25
CA ALA A 1089 12.26 -2.86 -25.11
C ALA A 1089 11.72 -4.26 -24.85
N VAL A 1090 12.62 -5.24 -24.80
CA VAL A 1090 12.31 -6.65 -24.48
C VAL A 1090 11.55 -6.75 -23.15
N TRP A 1091 12.10 -6.22 -22.06
CA TRP A 1091 11.46 -6.25 -20.75
C TRP A 1091 10.10 -5.54 -20.75
N PHE A 1092 10.01 -4.36 -21.38
CA PHE A 1092 8.78 -3.59 -21.46
C PHE A 1092 7.69 -4.31 -22.28
N GLY A 1093 8.07 -4.95 -23.38
CA GLY A 1093 7.18 -5.82 -24.15
C GLY A 1093 6.68 -7.01 -23.33
N GLY A 1094 7.56 -7.63 -22.54
CA GLY A 1094 7.17 -8.67 -21.57
C GLY A 1094 6.19 -8.15 -20.52
N SER A 1095 6.42 -6.96 -19.97
CA SER A 1095 5.52 -6.31 -19.01
C SER A 1095 4.14 -6.00 -19.60
N LEU A 1096 4.09 -5.58 -20.88
CA LEU A 1096 2.84 -5.36 -21.61
C LEU A 1096 2.08 -6.68 -21.81
N LEU A 1097 2.74 -7.71 -22.36
CA LEU A 1097 2.08 -8.99 -22.62
C LEU A 1097 1.64 -9.69 -21.34
N ALA A 1098 2.48 -9.68 -20.30
CA ALA A 1098 2.15 -10.29 -19.01
C ALA A 1098 1.04 -9.56 -18.23
N SER A 1099 0.69 -8.33 -18.64
CA SER A 1099 -0.45 -7.60 -18.07
C SER A 1099 -1.80 -7.96 -18.72
N LEU A 1100 -1.78 -8.72 -19.82
CA LEU A 1100 -2.98 -9.13 -20.52
C LEU A 1100 -3.52 -10.46 -19.95
N PRO A 1101 -4.84 -10.65 -19.85
CA PRO A 1101 -5.43 -11.89 -19.33
C PRO A 1101 -4.96 -13.16 -20.06
N GLU A 1102 -4.70 -13.07 -21.37
CA GLU A 1102 -4.25 -14.19 -22.22
C GLU A 1102 -2.86 -14.73 -21.83
N PHE A 1103 -2.10 -13.98 -21.02
CA PHE A 1103 -0.82 -14.42 -20.49
C PHE A 1103 -0.95 -15.68 -19.65
N TYR A 1104 -1.92 -15.73 -18.74
CA TYR A 1104 -2.04 -16.82 -17.78
C TYR A 1104 -2.40 -18.15 -18.44
N THR A 1105 -3.23 -18.11 -19.48
CA THR A 1105 -3.56 -19.28 -20.32
C THR A 1105 -2.39 -19.70 -21.20
N SER A 1106 -1.45 -18.79 -21.47
CA SER A 1106 -0.25 -19.05 -22.27
C SER A 1106 0.94 -19.56 -21.43
N CYS A 1107 0.82 -19.59 -20.10
CA CYS A 1107 1.86 -20.10 -19.21
C CYS A 1107 1.75 -21.62 -19.03
N HIS A 1108 2.89 -22.30 -18.88
CA HIS A 1108 2.92 -23.63 -18.30
C HIS A 1108 2.69 -23.52 -16.79
N THR A 1109 1.77 -24.30 -16.23
CA THR A 1109 1.50 -24.29 -14.78
C THR A 1109 2.30 -25.36 -14.06
N LYS A 1110 2.49 -25.20 -12.74
CA LYS A 1110 3.14 -26.23 -11.90
C LYS A 1110 2.48 -27.61 -12.06
N ALA A 1111 1.14 -27.66 -12.10
CA ALA A 1111 0.39 -28.90 -12.28
C ALA A 1111 0.70 -29.59 -13.63
N GLN A 1112 0.83 -28.82 -14.71
CA GLN A 1112 1.20 -29.37 -16.01
C GLN A 1112 2.67 -29.83 -16.04
N TYR A 1113 3.56 -29.11 -15.37
CA TYR A 1113 4.95 -29.51 -15.19
C TYR A 1113 5.05 -30.83 -14.41
N ASP A 1114 4.28 -31.00 -13.34
CA ASP A 1114 4.31 -32.23 -12.53
C ASP A 1114 3.79 -33.46 -13.31
N GLU A 1115 2.90 -33.26 -14.28
CA GLU A 1115 2.38 -34.33 -15.14
C GLU A 1115 3.35 -34.70 -16.28
N ILE A 1116 3.92 -33.70 -16.97
CA ILE A 1116 4.65 -33.89 -18.23
C ILE A 1116 6.18 -33.84 -18.03
N GLY A 1117 6.62 -33.29 -16.90
CA GLY A 1117 8.01 -32.98 -16.60
C GLY A 1117 8.55 -31.79 -17.42
N PRO A 1118 9.87 -31.57 -17.39
CA PRO A 1118 10.50 -30.39 -17.98
C PRO A 1118 10.34 -30.29 -19.50
N SER A 1119 10.05 -31.42 -20.16
CA SER A 1119 9.82 -31.48 -21.61
C SER A 1119 8.64 -30.63 -22.09
N ILE A 1120 7.74 -30.22 -21.20
CA ILE A 1120 6.62 -29.32 -21.51
C ILE A 1120 7.09 -27.98 -22.10
N CYS A 1121 8.24 -27.47 -21.64
CA CYS A 1121 8.80 -26.19 -22.08
C CYS A 1121 9.59 -26.27 -23.39
N ARG A 1122 9.68 -27.45 -24.04
CA ARG A 1122 10.37 -27.59 -25.34
C ARG A 1122 9.64 -26.88 -26.48
N ARG A 1123 8.31 -26.79 -26.41
CA ARG A 1123 7.49 -26.20 -27.47
C ARG A 1123 7.31 -24.70 -27.25
N TYR A 1124 7.40 -23.93 -28.31
CA TYR A 1124 7.08 -22.49 -28.26
C TYR A 1124 5.58 -22.31 -28.09
N GLN A 1125 5.16 -21.71 -26.97
CA GLN A 1125 3.77 -21.32 -26.75
C GLN A 1125 3.56 -19.89 -27.23
N ILE A 1126 2.60 -19.71 -28.13
CA ILE A 1126 2.44 -18.46 -28.87
C ILE A 1126 1.36 -17.63 -28.21
N PHE A 1127 1.74 -16.39 -27.93
CA PHE A 1127 0.83 -15.42 -27.37
C PHE A 1127 -0.30 -15.13 -28.37
N GLY A 1128 -1.53 -15.51 -28.05
CA GLY A 1128 -2.72 -15.28 -28.89
C GLY A 1128 -3.10 -16.40 -29.87
N SER A 1129 -2.43 -17.56 -29.85
CA SER A 1129 -2.98 -18.74 -30.53
C SER A 1129 -4.05 -19.37 -29.65
N ALA A 1130 -5.31 -19.29 -30.06
CA ALA A 1130 -6.39 -20.03 -29.44
C ALA A 1130 -6.11 -21.54 -29.54
N THR A 1131 -6.00 -22.21 -28.40
CA THR A 1131 -6.24 -23.65 -28.26
C THR A 1131 -7.46 -23.85 -27.40
#